data_AF-A0A7V7ZKG6-F1
#
_entry.id   AF-A0A7V7ZKG6-F1
#
_cell.length_a   1.000
_cell.length_b   1.000
_cell.length_c   1.000
_cell.angle_alpha   90.00
_cell.angle_beta   90.00
_cell.angle_gamma   90.00
#
_symmetry.space_group_name_H-M   'P 1'
#
loop_
_entity.id
_entity.type
_entity.pdbx_description
1 polymer ?
#
loop_
_entity_poly.entity_id
_entity_poly.type
_entity_poly.pdbx_seq_one_letter_code
_entity_poly.pdbx_strand_id
1 'polypeptide(L)'
;MIDIDGLDPQALQIIGHRYEILTQFFTPITEAQLGGTPTQADSDALRQRLSTTAVSEAEYLALAQQLGFVDRVRQRLYLRLWRTQMLNPDRWPNYSRTPTEQRPRFLADITQHLASIHAAAPGSARTWAAQLIQQQISRDEHAAWHIASELDRIPWHASSQAREMLRMWAQFGDIGLLSSSEYPNTDELIQLEQLRPTIVQGQPEPQQLIGQILADIIAIYQTMHSPQVQQAYRKHYGEKRRAWNQSLLVQPPQSQERQKAQADIAPLKPIILPILAQQRQCSPAEADATLSAFLAGGIPAMSTLHGHLAQDSIAEQRIQQAALPLLRAVAPASRDIILARMLALHQAARQIDSYFPILKLITESFSSRFRRKQQHRDIPPGLAEAFAAQTQIKTSSTSLITNFTIYGPLGMLSKREWKAAIHPHLWSYLHLMKLGRLEGTLSEENVVTHVNRYATMLGIEPLPRLLAVGIYHHFPKPSYYNSGDGRGIAGVPLRKSLKLAGIMRLHEQWIVVPIKLMVSLVNTALHPMSKACTLLLVLDVSSQKPMGFWLSPHAPDGNDVGLALYDAIFHPQALGWPLRGIPEQILIPTSCAKNSAHIKHAATYLIAQLGTTDELPNILNRIPEAKQFIARLQEQYQSRKLTSHRYAPNRQMTIQQLEDELRATLIETCFPDHRIEPVIASLRAEGFALPGYDTPAAGWLLPVEVEHAVTIRDGVEFDQRFYTSTAIAIEPGIDTHIRCLPLRIKYREGIFIEYMTGVLYLTMSR
;
A
#
# COMPACT_ATOMS: atom_id res chain seq x y z
N MET A 1 18.20 23.56 14.12
CA MET A 1 17.69 23.13 15.44
C MET A 1 16.94 24.27 16.09
N ILE A 2 15.91 23.99 16.88
CA ILE A 2 15.36 24.99 17.79
C ILE A 2 16.43 25.20 18.83
N ASP A 3 16.93 26.43 18.93
CA ASP A 3 17.61 26.81 20.17
C ASP A 3 16.54 26.69 21.26
N ILE A 4 16.84 26.02 22.35
CA ILE A 4 15.87 25.63 23.40
C ILE A 4 15.17 26.86 24.03
N ASP A 5 15.66 28.04 23.67
CA ASP A 5 15.05 29.36 23.77
C ASP A 5 13.56 29.37 23.37
N GLY A 6 12.71 29.41 24.40
CA GLY A 6 11.26 29.54 24.29
C GLY A 6 10.49 28.36 24.88
N LEU A 7 11.12 27.21 25.12
CA LEU A 7 10.51 26.12 25.87
C LEU A 7 10.40 26.47 27.36
N ASP A 8 9.32 26.03 28.01
CA ASP A 8 9.19 26.22 29.44
C ASP A 8 10.11 25.26 30.24
N PRO A 9 10.41 25.57 31.52
CA PRO A 9 11.34 24.75 32.32
C PRO A 9 10.93 23.28 32.46
N GLN A 10 9.64 22.95 32.40
CA GLN A 10 9.16 21.57 32.50
C GLN A 10 9.54 20.77 31.24
N ALA A 11 9.36 21.35 30.05
CA ALA A 11 9.78 20.74 28.80
C ALA A 11 11.30 20.50 28.78
N LEU A 12 12.08 21.51 29.20
CA LEU A 12 13.54 21.43 29.29
C LEU A 12 14.00 20.31 30.23
N GLN A 13 13.34 20.16 31.39
CA GLN A 13 13.64 19.09 32.34
C GLN A 13 13.37 17.71 31.75
N ILE A 14 12.25 17.51 31.05
CA ILE A 14 11.90 16.23 30.41
C ILE A 14 12.90 15.90 29.29
N ILE A 15 13.22 16.88 28.45
CA ILE A 15 14.18 16.74 27.36
C ILE A 15 15.55 16.38 27.92
N GLY A 16 16.05 17.13 28.92
CA GLY A 16 17.33 16.89 29.57
C GLY A 16 17.43 15.48 30.17
N HIS A 17 16.44 15.07 30.97
CA HIS A 17 16.42 13.74 31.57
C HIS A 17 16.41 12.60 30.54
N ARG A 18 15.61 12.74 29.48
CA ARG A 18 15.57 11.72 28.41
C ARG A 18 16.85 11.72 27.59
N TYR A 19 17.42 12.89 27.33
CA TYR A 19 18.70 13.01 26.65
C TYR A 19 19.81 12.31 27.45
N GLU A 20 19.88 12.51 28.77
CA GLU A 20 20.80 11.80 29.67
C GLU A 20 20.66 10.28 29.56
N ILE A 21 19.43 9.76 29.59
CA ILE A 21 19.14 8.31 29.42
C ILE A 21 19.64 7.83 28.05
N LEU A 22 19.36 8.57 26.98
CA LEU A 22 19.79 8.21 25.62
C LEU A 22 21.31 8.23 25.48
N THR A 23 21.98 9.23 26.06
CA THR A 23 23.44 9.27 26.12
C THR A 23 23.96 8.03 26.84
N GLN A 24 23.49 7.72 28.05
CA GLN A 24 23.92 6.53 28.80
C GLN A 24 23.66 5.22 28.04
N PHE A 25 22.52 5.12 27.35
CA PHE A 25 22.14 3.94 26.58
C PHE A 25 23.05 3.74 25.35
N PHE A 26 23.43 4.82 24.66
CA PHE A 26 24.27 4.74 23.46
C PHE A 26 25.77 4.85 23.73
N THR A 27 26.21 5.39 24.86
CA THR A 27 27.64 5.55 25.22
C THR A 27 28.43 4.25 25.06
N PRO A 28 28.00 3.09 25.58
CA PRO A 28 28.71 1.82 25.39
C PRO A 28 28.82 1.37 23.92
N ILE A 29 27.85 1.76 23.09
CA ILE A 29 27.82 1.48 21.66
C ILE A 29 28.78 2.41 20.89
N THR A 30 28.95 3.65 21.35
CA THR A 30 29.85 4.67 20.76
C THR A 30 31.30 4.57 21.23
N GLU A 31 31.57 4.28 22.51
CA GLU A 31 32.93 4.19 23.06
C GLU A 31 33.72 3.02 22.48
N ALA A 32 33.03 1.90 22.17
CA ALA A 32 33.62 0.78 21.47
C ALA A 32 34.08 1.09 20.03
N GLN A 33 33.73 2.26 19.48
CA GLN A 33 33.95 2.59 18.06
C GLN A 33 34.59 3.97 17.80
N LEU A 34 34.52 4.93 18.73
CA LEU A 34 34.91 6.32 18.45
C LEU A 34 35.86 6.98 19.48
N GLY A 35 36.22 6.33 20.59
CA GLY A 35 37.35 6.75 21.43
C GLY A 35 37.27 8.15 22.08
N GLY A 36 36.08 8.69 22.40
CA GLY A 36 35.94 9.97 23.11
C GLY A 36 34.51 10.34 23.54
N THR A 37 34.39 11.34 24.43
CA THR A 37 33.13 11.87 24.99
C THR A 37 32.40 12.84 24.03
N PRO A 38 31.07 12.79 23.92
CA PRO A 38 30.29 13.58 22.95
C PRO A 38 30.04 15.05 23.35
N THR A 39 30.13 15.93 22.35
CA THR A 39 29.75 17.35 22.22
C THR A 39 28.35 17.55 21.58
N GLN A 40 27.88 18.80 21.42
CA GLN A 40 26.58 19.12 20.81
C GLN A 40 26.46 18.75 19.32
N ALA A 41 27.59 18.69 18.60
CA ALA A 41 27.67 18.14 17.23
C ALA A 41 27.31 16.64 17.17
N ASP A 42 27.40 15.94 18.31
CA ASP A 42 27.11 14.51 18.40
C ASP A 42 25.60 14.20 18.45
N SER A 43 24.74 15.17 18.73
CA SER A 43 23.27 14.98 18.70
C SER A 43 22.73 14.74 17.29
N ASP A 44 23.24 15.43 16.27
CA ASP A 44 22.87 15.19 14.87
C ASP A 44 23.45 13.88 14.36
N ALA A 45 24.71 13.58 14.71
CA ALA A 45 25.38 12.33 14.37
C ALA A 45 24.67 11.11 14.98
N LEU A 46 24.28 11.21 16.26
CA LEU A 46 23.53 10.17 16.97
C LEU A 46 22.14 9.95 16.33
N ARG A 47 21.43 11.02 15.95
CA ARG A 47 20.14 10.93 15.23
C ARG A 47 20.28 10.29 13.84
N GLN A 48 21.27 10.70 13.06
CA GLN A 48 21.54 10.12 11.75
C GLN A 48 21.87 8.63 11.87
N ARG A 49 22.65 8.26 12.88
CA ARG A 49 23.01 6.87 13.16
C ARG A 49 21.83 6.02 13.66
N LEU A 50 20.92 6.60 14.44
CA LEU A 50 19.68 5.94 14.85
C LEU A 50 18.74 5.67 13.68
N SER A 51 18.81 6.49 12.62
CA SER A 51 18.03 6.25 11.40
C SER A 51 18.57 5.09 10.56
N THR A 52 19.83 4.68 10.77
CA THR A 52 20.52 3.66 9.96
C THR A 52 20.85 2.37 10.73
N THR A 53 20.94 2.41 12.06
CA THR A 53 21.32 1.26 12.89
C THR A 53 20.08 0.44 13.27
N ALA A 54 20.09 -0.85 12.95
CA ALA A 54 19.06 -1.77 13.39
C ALA A 54 19.24 -2.07 14.89
N VAL A 55 18.41 -1.46 15.74
CA VAL A 55 18.32 -1.77 17.17
C VAL A 55 17.41 -2.98 17.34
N SER A 56 17.87 -3.99 18.09
CA SER A 56 17.10 -5.20 18.36
C SER A 56 15.91 -4.93 19.30
N GLU A 57 14.91 -5.82 19.30
CA GLU A 57 13.73 -5.68 20.17
C GLU A 57 14.10 -5.71 21.66
N ALA A 58 15.14 -6.47 22.04
CA ALA A 58 15.63 -6.56 23.41
C ALA A 58 16.27 -5.24 23.86
N GLU A 59 17.01 -4.57 22.98
CA GLU A 59 17.60 -3.25 23.24
C GLU A 59 16.52 -2.17 23.38
N TYR A 60 15.50 -2.17 22.51
CA TYR A 60 14.36 -1.27 22.66
C TYR A 60 13.62 -1.47 23.98
N LEU A 61 13.49 -2.72 24.45
CA LEU A 61 12.87 -3.01 25.73
C LEU A 61 13.70 -2.47 26.91
N ALA A 62 15.03 -2.65 26.87
CA ALA A 62 15.93 -2.12 27.89
C ALA A 62 15.86 -0.58 27.95
N LEU A 63 15.84 0.08 26.79
CA LEU A 63 15.63 1.53 26.71
C LEU A 63 14.24 1.93 27.26
N ALA A 64 13.19 1.19 26.88
CA ALA A 64 11.83 1.46 27.36
C ALA A 64 11.69 1.31 28.88
N GLN A 65 12.47 0.44 29.51
CA GLN A 65 12.54 0.31 30.97
C GLN A 65 13.20 1.54 31.61
N GLN A 66 14.34 2.00 31.08
CA GLN A 66 15.02 3.21 31.59
C GLN A 66 14.15 4.47 31.44
N LEU A 67 13.38 4.57 30.34
CA LEU A 67 12.44 5.67 30.09
C LEU A 67 11.13 5.57 30.88
N GLY A 68 10.93 4.50 31.67
CA GLY A 68 9.70 4.25 32.43
C GLY A 68 8.47 3.93 31.58
N PHE A 69 8.62 3.57 30.30
CA PHE A 69 7.51 3.26 29.40
C PHE A 69 6.81 1.95 29.76
N VAL A 70 7.56 0.96 30.27
CA VAL A 70 6.98 -0.30 30.74
C VAL A 70 5.95 -0.06 31.85
N ASP A 71 6.28 0.76 32.84
CA ASP A 71 5.39 1.05 33.96
C ASP A 71 4.22 1.92 33.53
N ARG A 72 4.42 2.87 32.62
CA ARG A 72 3.33 3.66 32.03
C ARG A 72 2.34 2.78 31.24
N VAL A 73 2.84 1.84 30.43
CA VAL A 73 2.00 0.89 29.69
C VAL A 73 1.21 0.00 30.65
N ARG A 74 1.84 -0.50 31.71
CA ARG A 74 1.18 -1.27 32.79
C ARG A 74 0.04 -0.47 33.42
N GLN A 75 0.31 0.75 33.89
CA GLN A 75 -0.70 1.58 34.53
C GLN A 75 -1.91 1.86 33.61
N ARG A 76 -1.67 2.17 32.33
CA ARG A 76 -2.74 2.36 31.34
C ARG A 76 -3.54 1.09 31.11
N LEU A 77 -2.87 -0.06 31.01
CA LEU A 77 -3.51 -1.36 30.87
C LEU A 77 -4.39 -1.65 32.09
N TYR A 78 -3.87 -1.51 33.30
CA TYR A 78 -4.59 -1.83 34.55
C TYR A 78 -5.83 -0.95 34.71
N LEU A 79 -5.70 0.35 34.44
CA LEU A 79 -6.84 1.27 34.44
C LEU A 79 -7.88 0.89 33.39
N ARG A 80 -7.46 0.44 32.19
CA ARG A 80 -8.36 -0.02 31.13
C ARG A 80 -9.11 -1.29 31.57
N LEU A 81 -8.41 -2.30 32.08
CA LEU A 81 -9.00 -3.56 32.57
C LEU A 81 -10.05 -3.30 33.65
N TRP A 82 -9.79 -2.33 34.53
CA TRP A 82 -10.74 -1.94 35.56
C TRP A 82 -11.97 -1.23 34.99
N ARG A 83 -11.78 -0.30 34.05
CA ARG A 83 -12.88 0.40 33.35
C ARG A 83 -13.76 -0.53 32.52
N THR A 84 -13.17 -1.57 31.91
CA THR A 84 -13.89 -2.55 31.09
C THR A 84 -14.47 -3.72 31.89
N GLN A 85 -14.38 -3.68 33.23
CA GLN A 85 -14.91 -4.72 34.11
C GLN A 85 -14.39 -6.13 33.78
N MET A 86 -13.11 -6.21 33.41
CA MET A 86 -12.39 -7.48 33.21
C MET A 86 -11.86 -8.04 34.54
N LEU A 87 -11.71 -7.17 35.55
CA LEU A 87 -11.33 -7.53 36.91
C LEU A 87 -12.54 -7.97 37.73
N ASN A 88 -12.31 -8.79 38.75
CA ASN A 88 -13.36 -9.31 39.63
C ASN A 88 -14.05 -8.16 40.39
N PRO A 89 -15.37 -7.94 40.18
CA PRO A 89 -16.11 -6.85 40.81
C PRO A 89 -16.26 -7.00 42.33
N ASP A 90 -16.15 -8.21 42.88
CA ASP A 90 -16.24 -8.47 44.31
C ASP A 90 -14.99 -7.96 45.05
N ARG A 91 -13.86 -7.90 44.34
CA ARG A 91 -12.58 -7.39 44.86
C ARG A 91 -12.39 -5.91 44.57
N TRP A 92 -12.73 -5.48 43.37
CA TRP A 92 -12.61 -4.08 42.95
C TRP A 92 -13.95 -3.57 42.44
N PRO A 93 -14.58 -2.60 43.15
CA PRO A 93 -15.85 -2.05 42.72
C PRO A 93 -15.71 -1.42 41.34
N ASN A 94 -16.80 -1.41 40.57
CA ASN A 94 -16.83 -0.85 39.23
C ASN A 94 -16.29 0.59 39.22
N TYR A 95 -15.30 0.88 38.37
CA TYR A 95 -14.64 2.19 38.27
C TYR A 95 -15.62 3.38 38.25
N SER A 96 -16.75 3.23 37.55
CA SER A 96 -17.79 4.27 37.45
C SER A 96 -18.53 4.54 38.76
N ARG A 97 -18.59 3.55 39.66
CA ARG A 97 -19.25 3.62 40.97
C ARG A 97 -18.27 3.95 42.11
N THR A 98 -16.97 3.83 41.86
CA THR A 98 -15.93 4.12 42.85
C THR A 98 -15.75 5.63 43.05
N PRO A 99 -15.86 6.13 44.30
CA PRO A 99 -15.59 7.54 44.63
C PRO A 99 -14.20 7.96 44.16
N THR A 100 -14.06 9.17 43.60
CA THR A 100 -12.81 9.66 43.00
C THR A 100 -11.62 9.56 43.97
N GLU A 101 -11.86 9.82 45.25
CA GLU A 101 -10.87 9.76 46.35
C GLU A 101 -10.32 8.35 46.60
N GLN A 102 -11.12 7.31 46.33
CA GLN A 102 -10.72 5.92 46.55
C GLN A 102 -10.03 5.29 45.32
N ARG A 103 -10.14 5.92 44.14
CA ARG A 103 -9.57 5.37 42.89
C ARG A 103 -8.07 5.15 42.94
N PRO A 104 -7.24 6.05 43.50
CA PRO A 104 -5.80 5.82 43.60
C PRO A 104 -5.46 4.58 44.44
N ARG A 105 -6.18 4.38 45.56
CA ARG A 105 -5.98 3.21 46.43
C ARG A 105 -6.27 1.90 45.71
N PHE A 106 -7.40 1.81 45.01
CA PHE A 106 -7.74 0.61 44.26
C PHE A 106 -6.81 0.37 43.07
N LEU A 107 -6.37 1.43 42.37
CA LEU A 107 -5.40 1.28 41.29
C LEU A 107 -4.05 0.78 41.81
N ALA A 108 -3.61 1.24 42.99
CA ALA A 108 -2.40 0.73 43.65
C ALA A 108 -2.54 -0.76 44.01
N ASP A 109 -3.68 -1.17 44.55
CA ASP A 109 -3.98 -2.57 44.88
C ASP A 109 -4.00 -3.48 43.62
N ILE A 110 -4.66 -3.04 42.54
CA ILE A 110 -4.65 -3.73 41.24
C ILE A 110 -3.21 -3.88 40.72
N THR A 111 -2.43 -2.81 40.80
CA THR A 111 -1.04 -2.77 40.34
C THR A 111 -0.19 -3.78 41.11
N GLN A 112 -0.32 -3.83 42.44
CA GLN A 112 0.38 -4.78 43.29
C GLN A 112 0.04 -6.23 42.92
N HIS A 113 -1.24 -6.54 42.75
CA HIS A 113 -1.66 -7.90 42.43
C HIS A 113 -1.20 -8.36 41.03
N LEU A 114 -1.36 -7.53 40.00
CA LEU A 114 -0.92 -7.87 38.65
C LEU A 114 0.60 -7.92 38.51
N ALA A 115 1.33 -7.05 39.22
CA ALA A 115 2.79 -7.13 39.30
C ALA A 115 3.25 -8.44 39.97
N SER A 116 2.55 -8.90 41.01
CA SER A 116 2.87 -10.17 41.68
C SER A 116 2.70 -11.38 40.75
N ILE A 117 1.63 -11.41 39.93
CA ILE A 117 1.40 -12.46 38.93
C ILE A 117 2.50 -12.46 37.85
N HIS A 118 2.82 -11.26 37.35
CA HIS A 118 3.86 -11.10 36.34
C HIS A 118 5.25 -11.52 36.85
N ALA A 119 5.54 -11.30 38.14
CA ALA A 119 6.81 -11.70 38.77
C ALA A 119 6.88 -13.19 39.15
N ALA A 120 5.76 -13.79 39.56
CA ALA A 120 5.72 -15.16 40.09
C ALA A 120 5.87 -16.26 39.03
N ALA A 121 5.65 -15.94 37.75
CA ALA A 121 5.79 -16.90 36.66
C ALA A 121 6.40 -16.21 35.43
N PRO A 122 7.70 -16.39 35.14
CA PRO A 122 8.24 -16.12 33.82
C PRO A 122 7.66 -17.15 32.86
N GLY A 123 6.49 -16.87 32.28
CA GLY A 123 5.72 -17.87 31.56
C GLY A 123 4.65 -17.29 30.65
N SER A 124 4.31 -18.08 29.62
CA SER A 124 3.30 -17.80 28.60
C SER A 124 1.96 -17.31 29.19
N ALA A 125 1.17 -16.60 28.39
CA ALA A 125 -0.18 -16.14 28.73
C ALA A 125 -1.07 -17.22 29.40
N ARG A 126 -0.85 -18.50 29.12
CA ARG A 126 -1.57 -19.61 29.77
C ARG A 126 -1.34 -19.70 31.28
N THR A 127 -0.09 -19.53 31.72
CA THR A 127 0.26 -19.62 33.15
C THR A 127 -0.32 -18.44 33.93
N TRP A 128 -0.24 -17.24 33.36
CA TRP A 128 -0.87 -16.06 33.96
C TRP A 128 -2.38 -16.16 34.00
N ALA A 129 -3.04 -16.68 32.95
CA ALA A 129 -4.49 -16.90 32.96
C ALA A 129 -4.91 -17.83 34.11
N ALA A 130 -4.19 -18.94 34.32
CA ALA A 130 -4.46 -19.86 35.42
C ALA A 130 -4.30 -19.18 36.81
N GLN A 131 -3.25 -18.37 36.99
CA GLN A 131 -3.05 -17.63 38.25
C GLN A 131 -4.11 -16.54 38.48
N LEU A 132 -4.54 -15.84 37.43
CA LEU A 132 -5.62 -14.84 37.51
C LEU A 132 -6.94 -15.47 37.97
N ILE A 133 -7.24 -16.69 37.51
CA ILE A 133 -8.40 -17.48 37.93
C ILE A 133 -8.23 -17.95 39.37
N GLN A 134 -7.07 -18.55 39.70
CA GLN A 134 -6.79 -19.08 41.03
C GLN A 134 -6.88 -18.00 42.12
N GLN A 135 -6.38 -16.79 41.84
CA GLN A 135 -6.40 -15.67 42.78
C GLN A 135 -7.71 -14.84 42.73
N GLN A 136 -8.69 -15.27 41.93
CA GLN A 136 -9.96 -14.57 41.73
C GLN A 136 -9.77 -13.09 41.36
N ILE A 137 -8.77 -12.80 40.52
CA ILE A 137 -8.45 -11.44 40.05
C ILE A 137 -9.27 -11.08 38.81
N SER A 138 -9.45 -12.04 37.90
CA SER A 138 -10.30 -11.88 36.71
C SER A 138 -11.76 -12.14 37.05
N ARG A 139 -12.67 -11.46 36.35
CA ARG A 139 -14.12 -11.70 36.46
C ARG A 139 -14.52 -13.13 36.07
N ASP A 140 -13.93 -13.63 34.98
CA ASP A 140 -14.19 -14.94 34.41
C ASP A 140 -12.95 -15.46 33.65
N GLU A 141 -13.01 -16.71 33.18
CA GLU A 141 -11.91 -17.35 32.44
C GLU A 141 -11.54 -16.61 31.15
N HIS A 142 -12.54 -16.10 30.41
CA HIS A 142 -12.29 -15.35 29.19
C HIS A 142 -11.54 -14.04 29.48
N ALA A 143 -11.94 -13.32 30.53
CA ALA A 143 -11.24 -12.13 31.01
C ALA A 143 -9.82 -12.46 31.47
N ALA A 144 -9.59 -13.60 32.13
CA ALA A 144 -8.25 -14.04 32.53
C ALA A 144 -7.33 -14.22 31.32
N TRP A 145 -7.80 -14.91 30.26
CA TRP A 145 -7.03 -15.09 29.03
C TRP A 145 -6.74 -13.78 28.32
N HIS A 146 -7.73 -12.88 28.25
CA HIS A 146 -7.53 -11.56 27.64
C HIS A 146 -6.54 -10.70 28.44
N ILE A 147 -6.63 -10.69 29.78
CA ILE A 147 -5.68 -9.97 30.64
C ILE A 147 -4.28 -10.54 30.43
N ALA A 148 -4.12 -11.86 30.46
CA ALA A 148 -2.83 -12.51 30.28
C ALA A 148 -2.20 -12.24 28.91
N SER A 149 -2.98 -12.27 27.83
CA SER A 149 -2.50 -11.92 26.49
C SER A 149 -2.08 -10.46 26.38
N GLU A 150 -2.74 -9.55 27.09
CA GLU A 150 -2.36 -8.13 27.08
C GLU A 150 -1.14 -7.85 27.98
N LEU A 151 -0.97 -8.60 29.07
CA LEU A 151 0.26 -8.58 29.88
C LEU A 151 1.48 -9.03 29.04
N ASP A 152 1.32 -10.08 28.22
CA ASP A 152 2.36 -10.61 27.34
C ASP A 152 2.83 -9.59 26.28
N ARG A 153 1.94 -8.67 25.91
CA ARG A 153 2.21 -7.61 24.94
C ARG A 153 2.83 -6.35 25.54
N ILE A 154 2.96 -6.25 26.87
CA ILE A 154 3.56 -5.06 27.52
C ILE A 154 4.96 -4.76 26.98
N PRO A 155 5.90 -5.74 26.89
CA PRO A 155 7.24 -5.48 26.37
C PRO A 155 7.19 -4.90 24.96
N TRP A 156 6.38 -5.50 24.08
CA TRP A 156 6.20 -5.04 22.70
C TRP A 156 5.64 -3.61 22.62
N HIS A 157 4.61 -3.29 23.41
CA HIS A 157 4.04 -1.94 23.46
C HIS A 157 5.04 -0.90 24.00
N ALA A 158 5.83 -1.26 25.01
CA ALA A 158 6.84 -0.38 25.60
C ALA A 158 8.00 -0.14 24.62
N SER A 159 8.52 -1.20 24.00
CA SER A 159 9.51 -1.12 22.91
C SER A 159 9.01 -0.27 21.75
N SER A 160 7.74 -0.44 21.36
CA SER A 160 7.13 0.38 20.31
C SER A 160 7.06 1.86 20.70
N GLN A 161 6.83 2.21 21.97
CA GLN A 161 6.87 3.61 22.43
C GLN A 161 8.30 4.17 22.41
N ALA A 162 9.30 3.38 22.81
CA ALA A 162 10.71 3.78 22.72
C ALA A 162 11.14 4.00 21.26
N ARG A 163 10.77 3.08 20.37
CA ARG A 163 11.02 3.20 18.93
C ARG A 163 10.34 4.43 18.34
N GLU A 164 9.07 4.66 18.67
CA GLU A 164 8.35 5.84 18.18
C GLU A 164 8.98 7.13 18.72
N MET A 165 9.38 7.17 20.00
CA MET A 165 10.05 8.34 20.57
C MET A 165 11.37 8.64 19.85
N LEU A 166 12.20 7.62 19.57
CA LEU A 166 13.44 7.79 18.82
C LEU A 166 13.19 8.24 17.38
N ARG A 167 12.16 7.69 16.73
CA ARG A 167 11.74 8.15 15.40
C ARG A 167 11.30 9.61 15.42
N MET A 168 10.50 10.00 16.41
CA MET A 168 10.04 11.37 16.59
C MET A 168 11.21 12.30 16.88
N TRP A 169 12.19 11.88 17.68
CA TRP A 169 13.42 12.65 17.93
C TRP A 169 14.28 12.82 16.67
N ALA A 170 14.45 11.74 15.89
CA ALA A 170 15.14 11.81 14.61
C ALA A 170 14.44 12.77 13.63
N GLN A 171 13.11 12.78 13.62
CA GLN A 171 12.31 13.60 12.70
C GLN A 171 12.16 15.06 13.13
N PHE A 172 11.98 15.32 14.43
CA PHE A 172 11.58 16.64 14.96
C PHE A 172 12.59 17.25 15.94
N GLY A 173 13.81 16.68 16.05
CA GLY A 173 14.79 17.11 17.04
C GLY A 173 14.24 16.99 18.46
N ASP A 174 14.73 17.83 19.38
CA ASP A 174 14.46 17.69 20.82
C ASP A 174 12.98 17.75 21.20
N ILE A 175 12.13 18.42 20.41
CA ILE A 175 10.67 18.35 20.56
C ILE A 175 10.17 16.90 20.48
N GLY A 176 10.78 16.08 19.61
CA GLY A 176 10.47 14.66 19.50
C GLY A 176 10.73 13.87 20.80
N LEU A 177 11.62 14.33 21.67
CA LEU A 177 11.83 13.73 23.00
C LEU A 177 10.68 14.03 23.97
N LEU A 178 9.80 14.99 23.67
CA LEU A 178 8.56 15.18 24.43
C LEU A 178 7.50 14.15 24.03
N SER A 179 7.65 13.45 22.90
CA SER A 179 6.68 12.43 22.46
C SER A 179 6.51 11.34 23.51
N SER A 180 5.28 10.86 23.70
CA SER A 180 4.93 9.92 24.76
C SER A 180 5.17 10.41 26.20
N SER A 181 5.57 11.67 26.42
CA SER A 181 5.56 12.30 27.76
C SER A 181 4.14 12.75 28.15
N GLU A 182 3.98 13.23 29.38
CA GLU A 182 2.75 13.89 29.84
C GLU A 182 2.81 15.41 29.63
N TYR A 183 3.80 15.90 28.86
CA TYR A 183 3.95 17.33 28.60
C TYR A 183 2.76 17.84 27.75
N PRO A 184 2.00 18.85 28.22
CA PRO A 184 0.70 19.15 27.65
C PRO A 184 0.71 19.74 26.23
N ASN A 185 1.84 20.33 25.79
CA ASN A 185 1.99 21.01 24.50
C ASN A 185 2.73 20.18 23.43
N THR A 186 2.92 18.88 23.66
CA THR A 186 3.73 18.04 22.78
C THR A 186 3.22 18.06 21.33
N ASP A 187 1.90 17.94 21.14
CA ASP A 187 1.31 17.87 19.80
C ASP A 187 1.40 19.22 19.07
N GLU A 188 1.21 20.33 19.79
CA GLU A 188 1.36 21.70 19.31
C GLU A 188 2.78 21.95 18.78
N LEU A 189 3.78 21.54 19.57
CA LEU A 189 5.19 21.72 19.24
C LEU A 189 5.60 20.85 18.05
N ILE A 190 5.10 19.61 17.96
CA ILE A 190 5.31 18.75 16.79
C ILE A 190 4.71 19.39 15.54
N GLN A 191 3.50 19.99 15.63
CA GLN A 191 2.89 20.69 14.49
C GLN A 191 3.71 21.92 14.06
N LEU A 192 4.27 22.67 15.01
CA LEU A 192 5.17 23.78 14.70
C LEU A 192 6.41 23.29 13.95
N GLU A 193 7.06 22.21 14.41
CA GLU A 193 8.26 21.68 13.76
C GLU A 193 7.96 21.07 12.37
N GLN A 194 6.76 20.50 12.18
CA GLN A 194 6.28 20.09 10.85
C GLN A 194 6.14 21.28 9.89
N LEU A 195 5.71 22.44 10.41
CA LEU A 195 5.58 23.67 9.64
C LEU A 195 6.88 24.47 9.54
N ARG A 196 7.92 24.11 10.30
CA ARG A 196 9.18 24.84 10.33
C ARG A 196 9.78 25.07 8.94
N PRO A 197 9.94 24.07 8.05
CA PRO A 197 10.51 24.31 6.72
C PRO A 197 9.73 25.38 5.93
N THR A 198 8.42 25.46 6.17
CA THR A 198 7.53 26.47 5.59
C THR A 198 7.71 27.85 6.21
N ILE A 199 7.93 27.93 7.51
CA ILE A 199 8.09 29.20 8.25
C ILE A 199 9.47 29.80 7.99
N VAL A 200 10.53 28.98 7.98
CA VAL A 200 11.93 29.46 7.88
C VAL A 200 12.33 29.87 6.46
N GLN A 201 11.61 29.41 5.44
CA GLN A 201 11.94 29.69 4.05
C GLN A 201 11.74 31.19 3.74
N GLY A 202 12.84 31.88 3.42
CA GLY A 202 12.84 33.29 3.06
C GLY A 202 12.85 34.28 4.24
N GLN A 203 13.03 33.79 5.46
CA GLN A 203 13.14 34.64 6.66
C GLN A 203 14.60 34.96 6.98
N PRO A 204 14.94 36.21 7.34
CA PRO A 204 16.30 36.60 7.67
C PRO A 204 16.79 35.96 8.98
N GLU A 205 15.90 35.79 9.96
CA GLU A 205 16.20 35.27 11.30
C GLU A 205 15.25 34.12 11.68
N PRO A 206 15.35 32.97 11.00
CA PRO A 206 14.39 31.87 11.12
C PRO A 206 14.32 31.26 12.52
N GLN A 207 15.41 31.27 13.27
CA GLN A 207 15.45 30.74 14.64
C GLN A 207 14.69 31.63 15.61
N GLN A 208 14.91 32.95 15.56
CA GLN A 208 14.20 33.92 16.39
C GLN A 208 12.69 33.89 16.13
N LEU A 209 12.28 33.83 14.85
CA LEU A 209 10.89 33.70 14.46
C LEU A 209 10.24 32.42 15.04
N ILE A 210 10.91 31.28 14.91
CA ILE A 210 10.39 30.02 15.46
C ILE A 210 10.31 30.08 16.99
N GLY A 211 11.31 30.65 17.66
CA GLY A 211 11.30 30.84 19.12
C GLY A 211 10.14 31.73 19.59
N GLN A 212 9.84 32.82 18.87
CA GLN A 212 8.71 33.70 19.15
C GLN A 212 7.37 32.98 18.99
N ILE A 213 7.16 32.26 17.87
CA ILE A 213 5.93 31.50 17.63
C ILE A 213 5.75 30.41 18.70
N LEU A 214 6.83 29.73 19.07
CA LEU A 214 6.83 28.69 20.09
C LEU A 214 6.40 29.26 21.46
N ALA A 215 7.01 30.36 21.88
CA ALA A 215 6.68 31.04 23.13
C ALA A 215 5.23 31.55 23.16
N ASP A 216 4.73 32.07 22.03
CA ASP A 216 3.34 32.49 21.90
C ASP A 216 2.37 31.30 22.02
N ILE A 217 2.63 30.17 21.37
CA ILE A 217 1.78 28.97 21.46
C ILE A 217 1.70 28.46 22.89
N ILE A 218 2.84 28.38 23.59
CA ILE A 218 2.90 27.92 24.99
C ILE A 218 2.10 28.89 25.88
N ALA A 219 2.29 30.20 25.74
CA ALA A 219 1.57 31.18 26.54
C ALA A 219 0.05 31.15 26.26
N ILE A 220 -0.38 31.05 25.00
CA ILE A 220 -1.81 30.93 24.70
C ILE A 220 -2.38 29.65 25.32
N TYR A 221 -1.67 28.53 25.21
CA TYR A 221 -2.11 27.28 25.82
C TYR A 221 -2.24 27.40 27.34
N GLN A 222 -1.23 27.95 28.02
CA GLN A 222 -1.23 28.15 29.47
C GLN A 222 -2.34 29.11 29.91
N THR A 223 -2.53 30.21 29.17
CA THR A 223 -3.64 31.15 29.40
C THR A 223 -5.00 30.45 29.29
N MET A 224 -5.20 29.63 28.25
CA MET A 224 -6.46 28.90 28.04
C MET A 224 -6.69 27.82 29.11
N HIS A 225 -5.64 27.32 29.75
CA HIS A 225 -5.70 26.36 30.85
C HIS A 225 -5.70 27.01 32.24
N SER A 226 -5.62 28.34 32.33
CA SER A 226 -5.71 29.05 33.60
C SER A 226 -7.05 28.77 34.28
N PRO A 227 -7.09 28.64 35.62
CA PRO A 227 -8.33 28.41 36.35
C PRO A 227 -9.41 29.46 36.05
N GLN A 228 -9.03 30.73 35.87
CA GLN A 228 -9.96 31.82 35.55
C GLN A 228 -10.62 31.61 34.18
N VAL A 229 -9.84 31.31 33.14
CA VAL A 229 -10.37 31.07 31.79
C VAL A 229 -11.20 29.78 31.75
N GLN A 230 -10.76 28.71 32.42
CA GLN A 230 -11.51 27.46 32.49
C GLN A 230 -12.84 27.62 33.22
N GLN A 231 -12.88 28.36 34.33
CA GLN A 231 -14.11 28.65 35.07
C GLN A 231 -15.08 29.48 34.23
N ALA A 232 -14.58 30.55 33.58
CA ALA A 232 -15.40 31.38 32.70
C ALA A 232 -15.93 30.58 31.50
N TYR A 233 -15.06 29.80 30.84
CA TYR A 233 -15.45 28.96 29.71
C TYR A 233 -16.52 27.93 30.10
N ARG A 234 -16.35 27.22 31.23
CA ARG A 234 -17.35 26.25 31.73
C ARG A 234 -18.67 26.90 32.08
N LYS A 235 -18.67 28.14 32.60
CA LYS A 235 -19.88 28.92 32.87
C LYS A 235 -20.67 29.21 31.59
N HIS A 236 -19.98 29.49 30.48
CA HIS A 236 -20.62 29.81 29.20
C HIS A 236 -21.03 28.56 28.40
N TYR A 237 -20.23 27.48 28.41
CA TYR A 237 -20.39 26.38 27.46
C TYR A 237 -20.53 24.97 28.08
N GLY A 238 -20.56 24.89 29.42
CA GLY A 238 -20.78 23.65 30.18
C GLY A 238 -19.51 22.96 30.67
N GLU A 239 -19.64 22.15 31.73
CA GLU A 239 -18.52 21.56 32.49
C GLU A 239 -17.61 20.62 31.69
N LYS A 240 -18.13 20.00 30.63
CA LYS A 240 -17.38 19.00 29.84
C LYS A 240 -16.50 19.59 28.75
N ARG A 241 -16.61 20.89 28.46
CA ARG A 241 -15.86 21.55 27.39
C ARG A 241 -14.60 22.23 27.90
N ARG A 242 -13.62 22.40 27.00
CA ARG A 242 -12.31 23.03 27.28
C ARG A 242 -12.12 24.23 26.38
N ALA A 243 -11.50 25.29 26.90
CA ALA A 243 -11.20 26.50 26.14
C ALA A 243 -10.17 26.27 25.02
N TRP A 244 -9.16 25.41 25.28
CA TRP A 244 -8.19 25.03 24.26
C TRP A 244 -8.80 24.08 23.24
N ASN A 245 -8.64 24.42 21.95
CA ASN A 245 -9.02 23.55 20.84
C ASN A 245 -7.88 23.49 19.82
N GLN A 246 -7.34 22.30 19.61
CA GLN A 246 -6.23 22.04 18.68
C GLN A 246 -6.57 22.43 17.23
N SER A 247 -7.85 22.50 16.87
CA SER A 247 -8.29 22.99 15.55
C SER A 247 -7.82 24.42 15.27
N LEU A 248 -7.56 25.22 16.31
CA LEU A 248 -7.09 26.60 16.18
C LEU A 248 -5.65 26.71 15.68
N LEU A 249 -4.83 25.65 15.77
CA LEU A 249 -3.42 25.72 15.36
C LEU A 249 -3.23 25.69 13.85
N VAL A 250 -3.97 24.82 13.15
CA VAL A 250 -3.66 24.46 11.75
C VAL A 250 -4.85 24.36 10.82
N GLN A 251 -6.10 24.41 11.33
CA GLN A 251 -7.26 24.38 10.43
C GLN A 251 -7.35 25.67 9.61
N PRO A 252 -7.88 25.63 8.38
CA PRO A 252 -8.11 26.84 7.61
C PRO A 252 -9.08 27.81 8.32
N PRO A 253 -8.94 29.13 8.13
CA PRO A 253 -9.81 30.16 8.72
C PRO A 253 -11.31 29.89 8.52
N GLN A 254 -11.68 29.35 7.35
CA GLN A 254 -13.06 29.10 6.96
C GLN A 254 -13.63 27.75 7.47
N SER A 255 -12.86 26.96 8.21
CA SER A 255 -13.37 25.67 8.70
C SER A 255 -14.41 25.88 9.80
N GLN A 256 -15.52 25.14 9.73
CA GLN A 256 -16.60 25.22 10.73
C GLN A 256 -16.10 24.96 12.16
N GLU A 257 -15.14 24.05 12.33
CA GLU A 257 -14.51 23.75 13.62
C GLU A 257 -13.74 24.95 14.18
N ARG A 258 -12.95 25.65 13.34
CA ARG A 258 -12.25 26.87 13.76
C ARG A 258 -13.21 28.01 14.02
N GLN A 259 -14.17 28.27 13.13
CA GLN A 259 -15.15 29.35 13.30
C GLN A 259 -15.92 29.17 14.61
N LYS A 260 -16.31 27.93 14.93
CA LYS A 260 -16.93 27.60 16.22
C LYS A 260 -15.99 27.89 17.40
N ALA A 261 -14.74 27.44 17.33
CA ALA A 261 -13.77 27.68 18.39
C ALA A 261 -13.45 29.17 18.59
N GLN A 262 -13.37 29.95 17.51
CA GLN A 262 -13.21 31.41 17.54
C GLN A 262 -14.43 32.08 18.20
N ALA A 263 -15.64 31.69 17.80
CA ALA A 263 -16.87 32.19 18.40
C ALA A 263 -16.96 31.87 19.89
N ASP A 264 -16.53 30.67 20.30
CA ASP A 264 -16.50 30.26 21.70
C ASP A 264 -15.50 31.10 22.53
N ILE A 265 -14.37 31.50 21.94
CA ILE A 265 -13.31 32.29 22.61
C ILE A 265 -13.63 33.79 22.67
N ALA A 266 -14.35 34.34 21.68
CA ALA A 266 -14.57 35.79 21.58
C ALA A 266 -15.13 36.45 22.86
N PRO A 267 -16.14 35.89 23.57
CA PRO A 267 -16.64 36.45 24.82
C PRO A 267 -15.63 36.43 25.98
N LEU A 268 -14.58 35.61 25.87
CA LEU A 268 -13.57 35.42 26.92
C LEU A 268 -12.35 36.31 26.72
N LYS A 269 -12.23 37.04 25.60
CA LYS A 269 -11.12 37.95 25.32
C LYS A 269 -10.79 38.89 26.50
N PRO A 270 -11.75 39.53 27.20
CA PRO A 270 -11.43 40.41 28.33
C PRO A 270 -10.71 39.72 29.51
N ILE A 271 -10.86 38.39 29.64
CA ILE A 271 -10.20 37.58 30.68
C ILE A 271 -8.88 37.01 30.15
N ILE A 272 -8.85 36.61 28.87
CA ILE A 272 -7.68 36.00 28.23
C ILE A 272 -6.55 37.03 28.06
N LEU A 273 -6.86 38.24 27.58
CA LEU A 273 -5.85 39.24 27.23
C LEU A 273 -4.96 39.68 28.40
N PRO A 274 -5.49 39.98 29.61
CA PRO A 274 -4.63 40.32 30.75
C PRO A 274 -3.70 39.17 31.18
N ILE A 275 -4.19 37.93 31.14
CA ILE A 275 -3.41 36.74 31.51
C ILE A 275 -2.32 36.46 30.47
N LEU A 276 -2.67 36.57 29.18
CA LEU A 276 -1.72 36.38 28.08
C LEU A 276 -0.63 37.46 28.10
N ALA A 277 -1.00 38.73 28.31
CA ALA A 277 -0.06 39.84 28.43
C ALA A 277 0.90 39.62 29.62
N GLN A 278 0.39 39.17 30.77
CA GLN A 278 1.21 38.83 31.93
C GLN A 278 2.17 37.67 31.64
N GLN A 279 1.71 36.60 30.99
CA GLN A 279 2.53 35.43 30.66
C GLN A 279 3.61 35.75 29.63
N ARG A 280 3.30 36.60 28.64
CA ARG A 280 4.26 37.04 27.61
C ARG A 280 5.10 38.24 28.01
N GLN A 281 4.83 38.84 29.17
CA GLN A 281 5.44 40.10 29.62
C GLN A 281 5.37 41.20 28.54
N CYS A 282 4.26 41.26 27.81
CA CYS A 282 4.06 42.17 26.69
C CYS A 282 2.91 43.16 26.97
N SER A 283 2.76 44.15 26.10
CA SER A 283 1.63 45.07 26.18
C SER A 283 0.29 44.39 25.86
N PRO A 284 -0.85 44.89 26.37
CA PRO A 284 -2.17 44.36 26.00
C PRO A 284 -2.45 44.38 24.49
N ALA A 285 -1.88 45.33 23.76
CA ALA A 285 -2.02 45.44 22.31
C ALA A 285 -1.27 44.30 21.58
N GLU A 286 -0.05 43.99 22.02
CA GLU A 286 0.71 42.84 21.49
C GLU A 286 0.01 41.52 21.83
N ALA A 287 -0.50 41.37 23.05
CA ALA A 287 -1.27 40.19 23.44
C ALA A 287 -2.53 40.01 22.56
N ASP A 288 -3.25 41.09 22.23
CA ASP A 288 -4.41 41.00 21.33
C ASP A 288 -4.02 40.73 19.88
N ALA A 289 -2.91 41.28 19.40
CA ALA A 289 -2.38 40.97 18.07
C ALA A 289 -1.99 39.48 17.95
N THR A 290 -1.26 38.95 18.93
CA THR A 290 -0.88 37.53 19.00
C THR A 290 -2.10 36.63 19.09
N LEU A 291 -3.04 36.92 20.00
CA LEU A 291 -4.27 36.14 20.12
C LEU A 291 -5.12 36.22 18.85
N SER A 292 -5.23 37.39 18.24
CA SER A 292 -6.02 37.58 17.02
C SER A 292 -5.40 36.87 15.81
N ALA A 293 -4.07 36.88 15.67
CA ALA A 293 -3.38 36.11 14.65
C ALA A 293 -3.57 34.60 14.86
N PHE A 294 -3.39 34.12 16.10
CA PHE A 294 -3.64 32.72 16.46
C PHE A 294 -5.08 32.29 16.14
N LEU A 295 -6.07 33.10 16.53
CA LEU A 295 -7.47 32.81 16.24
C LEU A 295 -7.73 32.82 14.74
N ALA A 296 -7.29 33.84 14.01
CA ALA A 296 -7.56 34.01 12.59
C ALA A 296 -6.96 32.89 11.73
N GLY A 297 -5.66 32.64 11.87
CA GLY A 297 -4.89 31.75 11.00
C GLY A 297 -4.13 30.63 11.70
N GLY A 298 -3.98 30.66 13.03
CA GLY A 298 -3.14 29.71 13.78
C GLY A 298 -1.66 29.95 13.50
N ILE A 299 -0.86 28.89 13.45
CA ILE A 299 0.59 28.99 13.22
C ILE A 299 0.93 29.77 11.93
N PRO A 300 0.24 29.56 10.78
CA PRO A 300 0.50 30.36 9.57
C PRO A 300 0.24 31.87 9.71
N ALA A 301 -0.81 32.30 10.42
CA ALA A 301 -1.03 33.72 10.65
C ALA A 301 -0.06 34.29 11.68
N MET A 302 0.33 33.50 12.68
CA MET A 302 1.39 33.90 13.61
C MET A 302 2.73 34.07 12.89
N SER A 303 3.08 33.17 11.95
CA SER A 303 4.27 33.37 11.11
C SER A 303 4.14 34.57 10.17
N THR A 304 2.92 34.99 9.82
CA THR A 304 2.67 36.19 9.00
C THR A 304 2.81 37.46 9.83
N LEU A 305 2.22 37.47 11.03
CA LEU A 305 2.32 38.55 12.01
C LEU A 305 3.79 38.86 12.30
N HIS A 306 4.61 37.82 12.40
CA HIS A 306 6.03 37.91 12.68
C HIS A 306 6.92 37.93 11.42
N GLY A 307 6.35 37.75 10.22
CA GLY A 307 7.07 37.53 8.96
C GLY A 307 6.37 38.18 7.77
N HIS A 308 6.41 39.52 7.69
CA HIS A 308 5.82 40.25 6.58
C HIS A 308 6.71 40.21 5.31
N LEU A 309 6.17 39.60 4.24
CA LEU A 309 6.39 39.77 2.77
C LEU A 309 6.67 38.43 2.02
N ALA A 310 5.89 38.13 0.96
CA ALA A 310 6.07 37.07 -0.09
C ALA A 310 5.21 35.76 -0.10
N GLN A 311 3.97 35.74 0.39
CA GLN A 311 3.19 34.49 0.51
C GLN A 311 2.77 33.79 -0.81
N ASP A 312 2.56 34.53 -1.88
CA ASP A 312 1.93 33.99 -3.10
C ASP A 312 2.92 33.22 -3.99
N SER A 313 4.09 33.82 -4.21
CA SER A 313 5.21 33.17 -4.91
C SER A 313 5.64 31.89 -4.19
N ILE A 314 5.59 31.89 -2.85
CA ILE A 314 5.98 30.73 -2.04
C ILE A 314 4.99 29.57 -2.22
N ALA A 315 3.68 29.82 -2.26
CA ALA A 315 2.69 28.76 -2.43
C ALA A 315 2.79 28.09 -3.82
N GLU A 316 2.98 28.88 -4.87
CA GLU A 316 3.19 28.36 -6.22
C GLU A 316 4.50 27.57 -6.34
N GLN A 317 5.58 28.10 -5.76
CA GLN A 317 6.87 27.40 -5.70
C GLN A 317 6.75 26.07 -4.95
N ARG A 318 5.98 26.01 -3.86
CA ARG A 318 5.72 24.76 -3.12
C ARG A 318 4.94 23.74 -3.94
N ILE A 319 3.91 24.17 -4.68
CA ILE A 319 3.16 23.29 -5.57
C ILE A 319 4.10 22.71 -6.63
N GLN A 320 4.93 23.54 -7.25
CA GLN A 320 5.91 23.08 -8.25
C GLN A 320 6.94 22.12 -7.65
N GLN A 321 7.55 22.47 -6.52
CA GLN A 321 8.56 21.65 -5.84
C GLN A 321 8.01 20.29 -5.42
N ALA A 322 6.78 20.23 -4.94
CA ALA A 322 6.14 18.97 -4.55
C ALA A 322 5.66 18.16 -5.77
N ALA A 323 5.20 18.81 -6.85
CA ALA A 323 4.67 18.13 -8.02
C ALA A 323 5.76 17.60 -8.98
N LEU A 324 6.86 18.33 -9.17
CA LEU A 324 7.90 17.97 -10.14
C LEU A 324 8.48 16.56 -9.93
N PRO A 325 8.87 16.14 -8.70
CA PRO A 325 9.33 14.78 -8.44
C PRO A 325 8.27 13.72 -8.77
N LEU A 326 6.99 14.03 -8.57
CA LEU A 326 5.88 13.12 -8.86
C LEU A 326 5.62 12.96 -10.36
N LEU A 327 6.03 13.92 -11.18
CA LEU A 327 5.75 13.96 -12.61
C LEU A 327 6.96 13.58 -13.48
N ARG A 328 8.06 13.10 -12.91
CA ARG A 328 9.27 12.73 -13.66
C ARG A 328 9.02 11.65 -14.70
N ALA A 329 8.17 10.68 -14.38
CA ALA A 329 7.78 9.58 -15.27
C ALA A 329 6.62 9.94 -16.24
N VAL A 330 6.16 11.20 -16.24
CA VAL A 330 5.14 11.69 -17.16
C VAL A 330 5.82 12.32 -18.38
N ALA A 331 5.28 12.08 -19.57
CA ALA A 331 5.77 12.67 -20.81
C ALA A 331 5.92 14.21 -20.66
N PRO A 332 7.04 14.83 -21.10
CA PRO A 332 7.35 16.23 -20.81
C PRO A 332 6.21 17.20 -21.15
N ALA A 333 5.61 17.07 -22.34
CA ALA A 333 4.48 17.93 -22.76
C ALA A 333 3.26 17.79 -21.83
N SER A 334 2.98 16.58 -21.34
CA SER A 334 1.88 16.32 -20.41
C SER A 334 2.20 16.84 -18.99
N ARG A 335 3.46 16.74 -18.56
CA ARG A 335 3.93 17.27 -17.27
C ARG A 335 3.72 18.78 -17.19
N ASP A 336 4.09 19.50 -18.23
CA ASP A 336 4.01 20.97 -18.25
C ASP A 336 2.54 21.42 -18.21
N ILE A 337 1.65 20.73 -18.93
CA ILE A 337 0.19 20.95 -18.86
C ILE A 337 -0.34 20.69 -17.45
N ILE A 338 0.06 19.61 -16.79
CA ILE A 338 -0.37 19.29 -15.43
C ILE A 338 0.06 20.40 -14.46
N LEU A 339 1.32 20.83 -14.50
CA LEU A 339 1.85 21.88 -13.64
C LEU A 339 1.11 23.20 -13.83
N ALA A 340 0.96 23.65 -15.09
CA ALA A 340 0.23 24.86 -15.41
C ALA A 340 -1.21 24.82 -14.88
N ARG A 341 -1.90 23.68 -15.02
CA ARG A 341 -3.27 23.50 -14.53
C ARG A 341 -3.35 23.46 -13.00
N MET A 342 -2.38 22.89 -12.29
CA MET A 342 -2.39 22.94 -10.82
C MET A 342 -2.20 24.36 -10.30
N LEU A 343 -1.32 25.15 -10.92
CA LEU A 343 -1.11 26.55 -10.55
C LEU A 343 -2.34 27.41 -10.88
N ALA A 344 -2.93 27.22 -12.05
CA ALA A 344 -4.19 27.88 -12.41
C ALA A 344 -5.34 27.51 -11.45
N LEU A 345 -5.42 26.26 -10.98
CA LEU A 345 -6.42 25.87 -9.97
C LEU A 345 -6.14 26.55 -8.62
N HIS A 346 -4.88 26.72 -8.25
CA HIS A 346 -4.52 27.46 -7.03
C HIS A 346 -4.98 28.91 -7.11
N GLN A 347 -4.66 29.58 -8.23
CA GLN A 347 -5.05 30.97 -8.49
C GLN A 347 -6.58 31.13 -8.54
N ALA A 348 -7.28 30.20 -9.20
CA ALA A 348 -8.75 30.19 -9.27
C ALA A 348 -9.38 30.05 -7.88
N ALA A 349 -8.86 29.16 -7.02
CA ALA A 349 -9.35 29.01 -5.65
C ALA A 349 -9.20 30.31 -4.85
N ARG A 350 -8.09 31.02 -5.02
CA ARG A 350 -7.86 32.31 -4.38
C ARG A 350 -8.76 33.42 -4.91
N GLN A 351 -8.99 33.46 -6.22
CA GLN A 351 -9.84 34.47 -6.86
C GLN A 351 -11.27 34.45 -6.30
N ILE A 352 -11.78 33.27 -5.93
CA ILE A 352 -13.11 33.11 -5.33
C ILE A 352 -13.08 33.08 -3.79
N ASP A 353 -11.95 33.46 -3.18
CA ASP A 353 -11.69 33.39 -1.74
C ASP A 353 -12.07 32.02 -1.12
N SER A 354 -11.72 30.93 -1.80
CA SER A 354 -11.96 29.56 -1.36
C SER A 354 -10.64 28.82 -1.12
N TYR A 355 -10.60 28.02 -0.06
CA TYR A 355 -9.47 27.12 0.18
C TYR A 355 -9.61 25.81 -0.61
N PHE A 356 -8.70 25.54 -1.54
CA PHE A 356 -8.56 24.24 -2.20
C PHE A 356 -7.19 23.60 -1.89
N PRO A 357 -7.14 22.40 -1.27
CA PRO A 357 -5.94 21.88 -0.62
C PRO A 357 -4.97 21.16 -1.60
N ILE A 358 -4.49 21.86 -2.63
CA ILE A 358 -3.66 21.29 -3.71
C ILE A 358 -2.43 20.58 -3.15
N LEU A 359 -1.69 21.23 -2.25
CA LEU A 359 -0.47 20.66 -1.68
C LEU A 359 -0.74 19.34 -0.92
N LYS A 360 -1.82 19.26 -0.14
CA LYS A 360 -2.21 18.02 0.55
C LYS A 360 -2.64 16.96 -0.44
N LEU A 361 -3.34 17.33 -1.52
CA LEU A 361 -3.72 16.37 -2.54
C LEU A 361 -2.46 15.80 -3.21
N ILE A 362 -1.44 16.59 -3.55
CA ILE A 362 -0.23 16.04 -4.19
C ILE A 362 0.68 15.25 -3.22
N THR A 363 0.59 15.42 -1.91
CA THR A 363 1.44 14.70 -0.95
C THR A 363 0.77 13.49 -0.28
N GLU A 364 -0.54 13.52 -0.08
CA GLU A 364 -1.27 12.47 0.65
C GLU A 364 -1.62 11.26 -0.22
N SER A 365 -1.54 10.05 0.37
CA SER A 365 -1.93 8.81 -0.28
C SER A 365 -3.43 8.76 -0.60
N PHE A 366 -3.82 8.00 -1.64
CA PHE A 366 -5.24 7.80 -1.99
C PHE A 366 -6.06 7.15 -0.89
N SER A 367 -5.44 6.27 -0.11
CA SER A 367 -6.05 5.59 1.02
C SER A 367 -6.15 6.47 2.28
N SER A 368 -5.52 7.65 2.30
CA SER A 368 -5.58 8.59 3.42
C SER A 368 -7.04 8.96 3.76
N ARG A 369 -7.32 9.15 5.06
CA ARG A 369 -8.62 9.64 5.52
C ARG A 369 -8.94 11.00 4.92
N PHE A 370 -7.91 11.82 4.69
CA PHE A 370 -8.03 13.14 4.08
C PHE A 370 -8.58 13.05 2.65
N ARG A 371 -7.96 12.27 1.75
CA ARG A 371 -8.42 12.16 0.36
C ARG A 371 -9.83 11.57 0.26
N ARG A 372 -10.15 10.54 1.04
CA ARG A 372 -11.52 9.99 1.09
C ARG A 372 -12.55 11.06 1.47
N LYS A 373 -12.27 11.89 2.48
CA LYS A 373 -13.16 13.00 2.84
C LYS A 373 -13.29 14.02 1.70
N GLN A 374 -12.20 14.34 1.00
CA GLN A 374 -12.24 15.30 -0.11
C GLN A 374 -13.00 14.77 -1.33
N GLN A 375 -12.93 13.47 -1.63
CA GLN A 375 -13.70 12.85 -2.72
C GLN A 375 -15.21 12.96 -2.53
N HIS A 376 -15.69 13.09 -1.29
CA HIS A 376 -17.10 13.26 -0.96
C HIS A 376 -17.51 14.73 -0.76
N ARG A 377 -16.58 15.68 -0.88
CA ARG A 377 -16.89 17.11 -0.78
C ARG A 377 -17.25 17.66 -2.14
N ASP A 378 -18.29 18.47 -2.16
CA ASP A 378 -18.64 19.23 -3.34
C ASP A 378 -17.53 20.22 -3.69
N ILE A 379 -17.34 20.44 -4.99
CA ILE A 379 -16.43 21.45 -5.50
C ILE A 379 -17.01 22.82 -5.11
N PRO A 380 -16.22 23.73 -4.52
CA PRO A 380 -16.69 25.07 -4.16
C PRO A 380 -17.39 25.77 -5.34
N PRO A 381 -18.56 26.42 -5.12
CA PRO A 381 -19.26 27.16 -6.16
C PRO A 381 -18.33 28.19 -6.84
N GLY A 382 -18.40 28.31 -8.17
CA GLY A 382 -17.56 29.22 -8.95
C GLY A 382 -16.11 28.76 -9.18
N LEU A 383 -15.61 27.75 -8.46
CA LEU A 383 -14.21 27.29 -8.62
C LEU A 383 -13.95 26.73 -10.02
N ALA A 384 -14.88 25.92 -10.52
CA ALA A 384 -14.78 25.32 -11.84
C ALA A 384 -14.81 26.37 -12.96
N GLU A 385 -15.57 27.45 -12.78
CA GLU A 385 -15.67 28.56 -13.73
C GLU A 385 -14.39 29.41 -13.73
N ALA A 386 -13.92 29.80 -12.54
CA ALA A 386 -12.66 30.50 -12.37
C ALA A 386 -11.48 29.68 -12.94
N PHE A 387 -11.45 28.38 -12.67
CA PHE A 387 -10.41 27.49 -13.20
C PHE A 387 -10.48 27.35 -14.73
N ALA A 388 -11.69 27.28 -15.31
CA ALA A 388 -11.87 27.26 -16.76
C ALA A 388 -11.36 28.56 -17.41
N ALA A 389 -11.65 29.71 -16.80
CA ALA A 389 -11.19 31.01 -17.28
C ALA A 389 -9.65 31.11 -17.32
N GLN A 390 -8.96 30.58 -16.31
CA GLN A 390 -7.50 30.60 -16.22
C GLN A 390 -6.81 29.67 -17.23
N THR A 391 -7.45 28.56 -17.62
CA THR A 391 -6.79 27.48 -18.38
C THR A 391 -7.25 27.38 -19.84
N GLN A 392 -8.29 28.10 -20.24
CA GLN A 392 -8.89 28.05 -21.59
C GLN A 392 -9.27 26.62 -22.03
N ILE A 393 -9.57 25.73 -21.07
CA ILE A 393 -9.86 24.32 -21.36
C ILE A 393 -11.29 24.18 -21.90
N LYS A 394 -11.43 23.48 -23.04
CA LYS A 394 -12.73 23.13 -23.64
C LYS A 394 -13.45 21.98 -22.90
N THR A 395 -12.70 21.14 -22.20
CA THR A 395 -13.21 20.02 -21.38
C THR A 395 -13.85 20.53 -20.09
N SER A 396 -14.77 19.75 -19.49
CA SER A 396 -15.36 20.08 -18.18
C SER A 396 -14.29 20.25 -17.10
N SER A 397 -14.06 21.50 -16.67
CA SER A 397 -13.16 21.87 -15.57
C SER A 397 -13.52 21.15 -14.27
N THR A 398 -14.83 20.97 -14.00
CA THR A 398 -15.36 20.17 -12.89
C THR A 398 -14.83 18.74 -12.90
N SER A 399 -14.77 18.10 -14.09
CA SER A 399 -14.24 16.74 -14.21
C SER A 399 -12.74 16.67 -13.89
N LEU A 400 -11.96 17.68 -14.31
CA LEU A 400 -10.53 17.72 -14.01
C LEU A 400 -10.26 17.94 -12.51
N ILE A 401 -10.99 18.85 -11.87
CA ILE A 401 -10.89 19.06 -10.41
C ILE A 401 -11.28 17.77 -9.66
N THR A 402 -12.36 17.11 -10.07
CA THR A 402 -12.79 15.83 -9.49
C THR A 402 -11.73 14.75 -9.68
N ASN A 403 -11.21 14.60 -10.90
CA ASN A 403 -10.17 13.62 -11.20
C ASN A 403 -8.89 13.91 -10.43
N PHE A 404 -8.50 15.17 -10.22
CA PHE A 404 -7.34 15.54 -9.40
C PHE A 404 -7.53 15.14 -7.93
N THR A 405 -8.73 15.36 -7.39
CA THR A 405 -9.08 14.91 -6.04
C THR A 405 -9.05 13.38 -5.90
N ILE A 406 -9.44 12.64 -6.93
CA ILE A 406 -9.45 11.16 -6.92
C ILE A 406 -8.06 10.57 -7.20
N TYR A 407 -7.35 11.06 -8.21
CA TYR A 407 -6.17 10.44 -8.83
C TYR A 407 -4.89 11.29 -8.75
N GLY A 408 -4.95 12.45 -8.09
CA GLY A 408 -3.78 13.31 -7.89
C GLY A 408 -3.35 14.03 -9.16
N PRO A 409 -2.07 14.39 -9.30
CA PRO A 409 -1.57 15.23 -10.41
C PRO A 409 -2.02 14.78 -11.81
N LEU A 410 -2.05 13.46 -12.08
CA LEU A 410 -2.49 12.94 -13.37
C LEU A 410 -3.95 13.30 -13.71
N GLY A 411 -4.78 13.52 -12.68
CA GLY A 411 -6.16 13.97 -12.82
C GLY A 411 -6.33 15.35 -13.45
N MET A 412 -5.25 16.13 -13.57
CA MET A 412 -5.25 17.38 -14.33
C MET A 412 -5.21 17.20 -15.84
N LEU A 413 -5.03 15.97 -16.33
CA LEU A 413 -5.26 15.60 -17.72
C LEU A 413 -6.65 14.97 -17.88
N SER A 414 -7.22 15.08 -19.07
CA SER A 414 -8.39 14.29 -19.41
C SER A 414 -8.02 12.81 -19.45
N LYS A 415 -8.95 11.92 -19.05
CA LYS A 415 -8.71 10.46 -19.00
C LYS A 415 -8.19 9.88 -20.33
N ARG A 416 -8.51 10.50 -21.47
CA ARG A 416 -8.04 10.09 -22.81
C ARG A 416 -6.55 10.36 -23.03
N GLU A 417 -6.01 11.41 -22.41
CA GLU A 417 -4.61 11.81 -22.52
C GLU A 417 -3.70 10.96 -21.62
N TRP A 418 -4.23 10.27 -20.61
CA TRP A 418 -3.43 9.54 -19.64
C TRP A 418 -2.59 8.42 -20.26
N LYS A 419 -3.18 7.68 -21.22
CA LYS A 419 -2.47 6.60 -21.92
C LYS A 419 -1.26 7.13 -22.71
N ALA A 420 -1.33 8.36 -23.22
CA ALA A 420 -0.21 9.00 -23.93
C ALA A 420 0.80 9.66 -22.97
N ALA A 421 0.35 10.03 -21.77
CA ALA A 421 1.19 10.66 -20.75
C ALA A 421 2.12 9.69 -20.02
N ILE A 422 1.82 8.38 -20.06
CA ILE A 422 2.55 7.32 -19.35
C ILE A 422 3.11 6.33 -20.37
N HIS A 423 4.28 5.76 -20.07
CA HIS A 423 4.88 4.74 -20.92
C HIS A 423 3.91 3.56 -21.20
N PRO A 424 3.68 3.17 -22.46
CA PRO A 424 2.67 2.17 -22.84
C PRO A 424 2.82 0.83 -22.10
N HIS A 425 4.05 0.33 -21.94
CA HIS A 425 4.30 -0.92 -21.22
C HIS A 425 3.97 -0.86 -19.73
N LEU A 426 4.27 0.25 -19.04
CA LEU A 426 3.90 0.41 -17.63
C LEU A 426 2.38 0.52 -17.47
N TRP A 427 1.72 1.20 -18.41
CA TRP A 427 0.26 1.24 -18.49
C TRP A 427 -0.35 -0.15 -18.68
N SER A 428 0.14 -0.92 -19.65
CA SER A 428 -0.28 -2.31 -19.92
C SER A 428 -0.09 -3.21 -18.69
N TYR A 429 1.05 -3.09 -18.03
CA TYR A 429 1.39 -3.89 -16.85
C TYR A 429 0.54 -3.54 -15.61
N LEU A 430 0.26 -2.27 -15.35
CA LEU A 430 -0.69 -1.86 -14.30
C LEU A 430 -2.11 -2.34 -14.61
N HIS A 431 -2.50 -2.32 -15.89
CA HIS A 431 -3.79 -2.85 -16.34
C HIS A 431 -3.87 -4.37 -16.13
N LEU A 432 -2.77 -5.09 -16.40
CA LEU A 432 -2.65 -6.53 -16.13
C LEU A 432 -2.84 -6.84 -14.66
N MET A 433 -2.16 -6.12 -13.77
CA MET A 433 -2.35 -6.31 -12.33
C MET A 433 -3.80 -6.05 -11.90
N LYS A 434 -4.47 -5.05 -12.48
CA LYS A 434 -5.85 -4.71 -12.12
C LYS A 434 -6.85 -5.78 -12.55
N LEU A 435 -6.77 -6.23 -13.80
CA LEU A 435 -7.70 -7.20 -14.35
C LEU A 435 -7.36 -8.64 -13.95
N GLY A 436 -6.08 -8.99 -13.91
CA GLY A 436 -5.61 -10.35 -13.62
C GLY A 436 -5.75 -10.76 -12.15
N ARG A 437 -5.61 -9.82 -11.19
CA ARG A 437 -5.68 -10.15 -9.76
C ARG A 437 -7.06 -9.87 -9.19
N LEU A 438 -7.58 -10.77 -8.34
CA LEU A 438 -8.82 -10.54 -7.61
C LEU A 438 -8.80 -9.26 -6.76
N GLU A 439 -9.97 -8.69 -6.53
CA GLU A 439 -10.08 -7.43 -5.79
C GLU A 439 -9.59 -7.60 -4.34
N GLY A 440 -8.70 -6.69 -3.93
CA GLY A 440 -8.13 -6.64 -2.58
C GLY A 440 -7.00 -7.65 -2.31
N THR A 441 -6.62 -8.50 -3.27
CA THR A 441 -5.50 -9.45 -3.07
C THR A 441 -4.13 -8.80 -3.24
N LEU A 442 -4.05 -7.71 -4.02
CA LEU A 442 -2.82 -6.97 -4.27
C LEU A 442 -2.77 -5.68 -3.46
N SER A 443 -1.72 -5.49 -2.66
CA SER A 443 -1.47 -4.25 -1.93
C SER A 443 -0.93 -3.16 -2.86
N GLU A 444 -1.19 -1.89 -2.55
CA GLU A 444 -0.59 -0.73 -3.25
C GLU A 444 0.95 -0.81 -3.32
N GLU A 445 1.60 -1.28 -2.24
CA GLU A 445 3.06 -1.42 -2.19
C GLU A 445 3.57 -2.40 -3.24
N ASN A 446 3.01 -3.61 -3.31
CA ASN A 446 3.33 -4.57 -4.37
C ASN A 446 3.11 -4.00 -5.77
N VAL A 447 2.02 -3.25 -6.02
CA VAL A 447 1.80 -2.60 -7.33
C VAL A 447 2.98 -1.70 -7.68
N VAL A 448 3.37 -0.80 -6.76
CA VAL A 448 4.46 0.17 -6.95
C VAL A 448 5.80 -0.53 -7.12
N THR A 449 6.12 -1.47 -6.25
CA THR A 449 7.39 -2.22 -6.29
C THR A 449 7.56 -2.95 -7.61
N HIS A 450 6.53 -3.67 -8.06
CA HIS A 450 6.62 -4.46 -9.28
C HIS A 450 6.60 -3.60 -10.56
N VAL A 451 5.78 -2.54 -10.64
CA VAL A 451 5.80 -1.65 -11.81
C VAL A 451 7.13 -0.89 -11.92
N ASN A 452 7.72 -0.49 -10.79
CA ASN A 452 9.00 0.22 -10.80
C ASN A 452 10.18 -0.72 -11.09
N ARG A 453 10.12 -1.97 -10.64
CA ARG A 453 11.07 -2.99 -11.10
C ARG A 453 11.01 -3.16 -12.62
N TYR A 454 9.81 -3.13 -13.20
CA TYR A 454 9.67 -3.19 -14.65
C TYR A 454 10.18 -1.91 -15.33
N ALA A 455 9.91 -0.72 -14.78
CA ALA A 455 10.45 0.55 -15.28
C ALA A 455 11.98 0.56 -15.30
N THR A 456 12.63 0.10 -14.22
CA THR A 456 14.09 -0.04 -14.16
C THR A 456 14.61 -1.00 -15.23
N MET A 457 13.91 -2.12 -15.46
CA MET A 457 14.29 -3.07 -16.50
C MET A 457 14.19 -2.48 -17.91
N LEU A 458 13.21 -1.60 -18.15
CA LEU A 458 13.04 -0.87 -19.40
C LEU A 458 14.01 0.32 -19.54
N GLY A 459 14.81 0.64 -18.52
CA GLY A 459 15.68 1.81 -18.51
C GLY A 459 14.93 3.15 -18.48
N ILE A 460 13.69 3.17 -17.98
CA ILE A 460 12.85 4.38 -17.89
C ILE A 460 12.63 4.81 -16.44
N GLU A 461 12.21 6.06 -16.27
CA GLU A 461 11.96 6.64 -14.94
C GLU A 461 10.88 5.85 -14.18
N PRO A 462 11.13 5.44 -12.92
CA PRO A 462 10.14 4.78 -12.08
C PRO A 462 8.90 5.64 -11.84
N LEU A 463 7.73 5.03 -11.77
CA LEU A 463 6.49 5.71 -11.43
C LEU A 463 6.43 6.01 -9.92
N PRO A 464 6.29 7.29 -9.53
CA PRO A 464 6.03 7.63 -8.14
C PRO A 464 4.75 6.97 -7.64
N ARG A 465 4.71 6.62 -6.35
CA ARG A 465 3.60 5.85 -5.74
C ARG A 465 2.21 6.39 -6.09
N LEU A 466 2.04 7.72 -6.05
CA LEU A 466 0.77 8.36 -6.38
C LEU A 466 0.37 8.22 -7.85
N LEU A 467 1.32 8.17 -8.79
CA LEU A 467 0.96 7.91 -10.18
C LEU A 467 0.60 6.45 -10.39
N ALA A 468 1.44 5.51 -9.93
CA ALA A 468 1.21 4.08 -10.09
C ALA A 468 -0.15 3.65 -9.51
N VAL A 469 -0.46 4.05 -8.27
CA VAL A 469 -1.72 3.70 -7.61
C VAL A 469 -2.92 4.43 -8.25
N GLY A 470 -2.73 5.68 -8.69
CA GLY A 470 -3.78 6.44 -9.38
C GLY A 470 -4.19 5.79 -10.71
N ILE A 471 -3.22 5.37 -11.51
CA ILE A 471 -3.44 4.62 -12.77
C ILE A 471 -4.08 3.25 -12.47
N TYR A 472 -3.55 2.52 -11.49
CA TYR A 472 -4.10 1.21 -11.10
C TYR A 472 -5.60 1.29 -10.72
N HIS A 473 -6.00 2.32 -9.97
CA HIS A 473 -7.40 2.54 -9.60
C HIS A 473 -8.27 3.15 -10.71
N HIS A 474 -7.66 3.73 -11.74
CA HIS A 474 -8.40 4.26 -12.89
C HIS A 474 -9.04 3.17 -13.72
N PHE A 475 -8.36 2.02 -13.86
CA PHE A 475 -8.88 0.90 -14.61
C PHE A 475 -10.14 0.33 -13.93
N PRO A 476 -11.30 0.41 -14.58
CA PRO A 476 -12.50 -0.21 -14.05
C PRO A 476 -12.30 -1.73 -14.09
N LYS A 477 -12.73 -2.42 -13.04
CA LYS A 477 -12.73 -3.87 -13.01
C LYS A 477 -14.17 -4.36 -13.15
N PRO A 478 -14.51 -5.03 -14.27
CA PRO A 478 -15.83 -5.64 -14.42
C PRO A 478 -16.10 -6.67 -13.32
N SER A 479 -17.34 -6.78 -12.85
CA SER A 479 -17.68 -7.43 -11.57
C SER A 479 -17.38 -8.93 -11.58
N TYR A 480 -17.55 -9.55 -12.75
CA TYR A 480 -17.39 -10.98 -12.95
C TYR A 480 -16.28 -11.28 -13.97
N TYR A 481 -15.32 -10.36 -14.16
CA TYR A 481 -14.30 -10.51 -15.20
C TYR A 481 -13.45 -11.77 -15.04
N ASN A 482 -13.10 -12.08 -13.78
CA ASN A 482 -12.24 -13.21 -13.46
C ASN A 482 -12.98 -14.55 -13.33
N SER A 483 -14.24 -14.47 -12.91
CA SER A 483 -15.02 -15.64 -12.51
C SER A 483 -16.06 -16.02 -13.55
N GLY A 484 -16.56 -15.08 -14.34
CA GLY A 484 -17.89 -15.17 -14.95
C GLY A 484 -18.99 -15.30 -13.88
N ASP A 485 -20.14 -15.80 -14.27
CA ASP A 485 -21.27 -16.13 -13.40
C ASP A 485 -21.85 -17.50 -13.78
N GLY A 486 -21.93 -18.43 -12.82
CA GLY A 486 -22.36 -19.79 -13.07
C GLY A 486 -22.30 -20.69 -11.83
N ARG A 487 -22.97 -21.86 -11.91
CA ARG A 487 -23.05 -22.80 -10.77
C ARG A 487 -21.68 -23.27 -10.28
N GLY A 488 -20.72 -23.42 -11.20
CA GLY A 488 -19.37 -23.89 -10.88
C GLY A 488 -18.55 -22.96 -9.98
N ILE A 489 -18.99 -21.72 -9.77
CA ILE A 489 -18.28 -20.71 -8.96
C ILE A 489 -19.14 -20.07 -7.86
N ALA A 490 -20.42 -20.41 -7.77
CA ALA A 490 -21.36 -19.78 -6.85
C ALA A 490 -20.96 -19.90 -5.36
N GLY A 491 -20.20 -20.93 -5.00
CA GLY A 491 -19.68 -21.16 -3.64
C GLY A 491 -18.23 -20.71 -3.42
N VAL A 492 -17.58 -20.13 -4.43
CA VAL A 492 -16.15 -19.79 -4.37
C VAL A 492 -15.98 -18.32 -3.94
N PRO A 493 -15.22 -18.01 -2.87
CA PRO A 493 -14.94 -16.64 -2.49
C PRO A 493 -14.23 -15.86 -3.61
N LEU A 494 -14.78 -14.71 -4.00
CA LEU A 494 -14.27 -13.89 -5.11
C LEU A 494 -13.44 -12.66 -4.67
N ARG A 495 -13.28 -12.43 -3.36
CA ARG A 495 -12.57 -11.28 -2.79
C ARG A 495 -11.82 -11.66 -1.52
N LYS A 496 -10.72 -10.96 -1.22
CA LYS A 496 -9.91 -11.20 -0.01
C LYS A 496 -10.69 -11.04 1.29
N SER A 497 -11.63 -10.08 1.34
CA SER A 497 -12.45 -9.81 2.54
C SER A 497 -13.46 -10.92 2.85
N LEU A 498 -13.70 -11.86 1.93
CA LEU A 498 -14.64 -12.98 2.08
C LEU A 498 -13.93 -14.29 2.45
N LYS A 499 -12.76 -14.22 3.10
CA LYS A 499 -12.00 -15.42 3.47
C LYS A 499 -12.74 -16.20 4.56
N LEU A 500 -13.39 -17.29 4.15
CA LEU A 500 -14.01 -18.27 5.05
C LEU A 500 -12.93 -19.26 5.51
N ALA A 501 -12.94 -19.63 6.78
CA ALA A 501 -11.96 -20.57 7.33
C ALA A 501 -12.03 -21.91 6.58
N GLY A 502 -10.90 -22.36 6.04
CA GLY A 502 -10.79 -23.63 5.31
C GLY A 502 -11.25 -23.62 3.86
N ILE A 503 -11.79 -22.52 3.32
CA ILE A 503 -12.21 -22.41 1.92
C ILE A 503 -11.23 -21.50 1.18
N MET A 504 -10.61 -22.03 0.11
CA MET A 504 -9.73 -21.26 -0.75
C MET A 504 -10.54 -20.30 -1.62
N ARG A 505 -10.02 -19.11 -1.87
CA ARG A 505 -10.63 -18.15 -2.83
C ARG A 505 -10.24 -18.51 -4.26
N LEU A 506 -11.00 -17.97 -5.21
CA LEU A 506 -10.67 -18.04 -6.63
C LEU A 506 -9.25 -17.51 -6.87
N HIS A 507 -8.48 -18.20 -7.71
CA HIS A 507 -7.09 -17.87 -8.04
C HIS A 507 -6.13 -17.80 -6.84
N GLU A 508 -6.47 -18.37 -5.68
CA GLU A 508 -5.51 -18.47 -4.58
C GLU A 508 -4.37 -19.42 -4.96
N GLN A 509 -4.71 -20.56 -5.57
CA GLN A 509 -3.74 -21.57 -5.97
C GLN A 509 -4.17 -22.24 -7.27
N TRP A 510 -3.24 -22.29 -8.22
CA TRP A 510 -3.34 -23.10 -9.42
C TRP A 510 -2.42 -24.31 -9.32
N ILE A 511 -2.82 -25.40 -9.95
CA ILE A 511 -2.01 -26.60 -10.08
C ILE A 511 -1.96 -27.06 -11.54
N VAL A 512 -0.77 -27.45 -11.99
CA VAL A 512 -0.57 -28.02 -13.32
C VAL A 512 -0.70 -29.54 -13.22
N VAL A 513 -1.53 -30.16 -14.07
CA VAL A 513 -1.80 -31.59 -14.04
C VAL A 513 -1.47 -32.21 -15.40
N PRO A 514 -0.44 -33.07 -15.51
CA PRO A 514 -0.16 -33.83 -16.73
C PRO A 514 -1.13 -35.00 -16.88
N ILE A 515 -1.83 -35.06 -18.02
CA ILE A 515 -2.82 -36.08 -18.35
C ILE A 515 -2.40 -36.75 -19.65
N LYS A 516 -2.05 -38.04 -19.59
CA LYS A 516 -1.69 -38.81 -20.78
C LYS A 516 -2.95 -39.19 -21.58
N LEU A 517 -2.97 -38.85 -22.87
CA LEU A 517 -4.04 -39.17 -23.81
C LEU A 517 -3.52 -40.15 -24.87
N MET A 518 -4.29 -41.19 -25.19
CA MET A 518 -3.90 -42.23 -26.17
C MET A 518 -4.39 -41.88 -27.59
N VAL A 519 -4.03 -40.68 -28.05
CA VAL A 519 -4.35 -40.16 -29.39
C VAL A 519 -3.09 -40.19 -30.25
N SER A 520 -3.21 -40.68 -31.47
CA SER A 520 -2.11 -40.64 -32.44
C SER A 520 -2.05 -39.24 -33.05
N LEU A 521 -1.05 -38.47 -32.68
CA LEU A 521 -0.81 -37.16 -33.26
C LEU A 521 -0.19 -37.30 -34.65
N VAL A 522 -0.73 -36.57 -35.62
CA VAL A 522 -0.19 -36.45 -36.98
C VAL A 522 0.09 -34.98 -37.31
N ASN A 523 1.04 -34.71 -38.19
CA ASN A 523 1.26 -33.34 -38.68
C ASN A 523 0.21 -32.96 -39.75
N THR A 524 0.30 -31.74 -40.30
CA THR A 524 -0.60 -31.26 -41.35
C THR A 524 -0.53 -32.07 -42.65
N ALA A 525 0.58 -32.77 -42.90
CA ALA A 525 0.75 -33.71 -44.00
C ALA A 525 0.36 -35.17 -43.62
N LEU A 526 -0.33 -35.36 -42.49
CA LEU A 526 -0.76 -36.65 -41.95
C LEU A 526 0.36 -37.65 -41.60
N HIS A 527 1.60 -37.19 -41.51
CA HIS A 527 2.70 -38.04 -41.03
C HIS A 527 2.59 -38.24 -39.50
N PRO A 528 2.75 -39.47 -38.99
CA PRO A 528 2.73 -39.74 -37.55
C PRO A 528 3.81 -38.96 -36.79
N MET A 529 3.41 -38.23 -35.76
CA MET A 529 4.31 -37.53 -34.84
C MET A 529 4.50 -38.32 -33.54
N SER A 530 3.40 -38.81 -32.95
CA SER A 530 3.44 -39.62 -31.72
C SER A 530 2.18 -40.50 -31.61
N LYS A 531 2.27 -41.61 -30.89
CA LYS A 531 1.14 -42.52 -30.60
C LYS A 531 0.30 -42.09 -29.38
N ALA A 532 0.80 -41.14 -28.61
CA ALA A 532 0.18 -40.58 -27.43
C ALA A 532 0.66 -39.14 -27.22
N CYS A 533 -0.10 -38.34 -26.49
CA CYS A 533 0.30 -36.99 -26.10
C CYS A 533 0.00 -36.74 -24.63
N THR A 534 0.61 -35.71 -24.07
CA THR A 534 0.34 -35.26 -22.71
C THR A 534 -0.38 -33.92 -22.76
N LEU A 535 -1.56 -33.87 -22.16
CA LEU A 535 -2.29 -32.65 -21.88
C LEU A 535 -1.82 -32.09 -20.54
N LEU A 536 -1.22 -30.90 -20.54
CA LEU A 536 -0.98 -30.13 -19.34
C LEU A 536 -2.22 -29.28 -19.05
N LEU A 537 -3.00 -29.69 -18.07
CA LEU A 537 -4.21 -28.98 -17.64
C LEU A 537 -3.88 -28.08 -16.46
N VAL A 538 -4.13 -26.78 -16.57
CA VAL A 538 -4.02 -25.85 -15.45
C VAL A 538 -5.37 -25.79 -14.74
N LEU A 539 -5.41 -26.10 -13.45
CA LEU A 539 -6.62 -26.12 -12.64
C LEU A 539 -6.55 -25.06 -11.55
N ASP A 540 -7.66 -24.37 -11.32
CA ASP A 540 -7.86 -23.59 -10.11
C ASP A 540 -8.36 -24.50 -8.98
N VAL A 541 -7.63 -24.54 -7.86
CA VAL A 541 -7.93 -25.48 -6.77
C VAL A 541 -9.26 -25.18 -6.09
N SER A 542 -9.65 -23.90 -6.02
CA SER A 542 -10.87 -23.49 -5.31
C SER A 542 -12.15 -23.82 -6.07
N SER A 543 -12.18 -23.55 -7.37
CA SER A 543 -13.31 -23.83 -8.26
C SER A 543 -13.28 -25.24 -8.84
N GLN A 544 -12.12 -25.90 -8.79
CA GLN A 544 -11.87 -27.20 -9.39
C GLN A 544 -12.11 -27.23 -10.91
N LYS A 545 -12.01 -26.05 -11.55
CA LYS A 545 -12.26 -25.87 -12.98
C LYS A 545 -10.97 -25.60 -13.75
N PRO A 546 -10.94 -25.92 -15.05
CA PRO A 546 -9.78 -25.65 -15.89
C PRO A 546 -9.62 -24.16 -16.17
N MET A 547 -8.40 -23.68 -15.98
CA MET A 547 -7.98 -22.32 -16.32
C MET A 547 -7.43 -22.27 -17.75
N GLY A 548 -6.85 -23.35 -18.26
CA GLY A 548 -6.29 -23.40 -19.60
C GLY A 548 -5.51 -24.69 -19.77
N PHE A 549 -4.97 -24.91 -20.97
CA PHE A 549 -4.23 -26.14 -21.22
C PHE A 549 -3.20 -26.02 -22.34
N TRP A 550 -2.29 -26.99 -22.38
CA TRP A 550 -1.34 -27.17 -23.47
C TRP A 550 -1.18 -28.65 -23.84
N LEU A 551 -1.07 -28.93 -25.14
CA LEU A 551 -0.75 -30.27 -25.63
C LEU A 551 0.75 -30.39 -25.94
N SER A 552 1.41 -31.32 -25.25
CA SER A 552 2.78 -31.74 -25.53
C SER A 552 2.79 -33.09 -26.26
N PRO A 553 3.42 -33.21 -27.44
CA PRO A 553 3.60 -34.49 -28.12
C PRO A 553 4.63 -35.40 -27.41
N HIS A 554 5.37 -34.85 -26.45
CA HIS A 554 6.45 -35.53 -25.73
C HIS A 554 6.19 -35.53 -24.21
N ALA A 555 7.17 -35.99 -23.44
CA ALA A 555 7.13 -35.84 -21.99
C ALA A 555 7.24 -34.34 -21.66
N PRO A 556 6.29 -33.77 -20.91
CA PRO A 556 6.24 -32.33 -20.67
C PRO A 556 7.41 -31.85 -19.80
N ASP A 557 7.95 -30.69 -20.16
CA ASP A 557 8.95 -29.97 -19.40
C ASP A 557 8.49 -28.55 -19.03
N GLY A 558 9.39 -27.72 -18.50
CA GLY A 558 9.11 -26.35 -18.09
C GLY A 558 8.70 -25.43 -19.24
N ASN A 559 9.10 -25.71 -20.48
CA ASN A 559 8.64 -24.93 -21.63
C ASN A 559 7.16 -25.22 -21.90
N ASP A 560 6.76 -26.50 -21.89
CA ASP A 560 5.36 -26.89 -22.02
C ASP A 560 4.51 -26.34 -20.86
N VAL A 561 5.03 -26.31 -19.63
CA VAL A 561 4.33 -25.70 -18.49
C VAL A 561 4.20 -24.19 -18.66
N GLY A 562 5.24 -23.51 -19.14
CA GLY A 562 5.18 -22.09 -19.47
C GLY A 562 4.07 -21.77 -20.46
N LEU A 563 3.97 -22.56 -21.54
CA LEU A 563 2.93 -22.42 -22.56
C LEU A 563 1.53 -22.72 -22.02
N ALA A 564 1.37 -23.72 -21.15
CA ALA A 564 0.10 -24.00 -20.47
C ALA A 564 -0.35 -22.82 -19.58
N LEU A 565 0.58 -22.19 -18.86
CA LEU A 565 0.31 -21.01 -18.04
C LEU A 565 0.02 -19.77 -18.92
N TYR A 566 0.71 -19.64 -20.06
CA TYR A 566 0.44 -18.58 -21.02
C TYR A 566 -0.98 -18.68 -21.58
N ASP A 567 -1.41 -19.88 -22.00
CA ASP A 567 -2.80 -20.14 -22.45
C ASP A 567 -3.80 -19.85 -21.33
N ALA A 568 -3.51 -20.30 -20.09
CA ALA A 568 -4.41 -20.11 -18.95
C ALA A 568 -4.56 -18.67 -18.47
N ILE A 569 -3.57 -17.80 -18.69
CA ILE A 569 -3.61 -16.39 -18.26
C ILE A 569 -4.16 -15.53 -19.40
N PHE A 570 -3.60 -15.65 -20.60
CA PHE A 570 -3.86 -14.71 -21.69
C PHE A 570 -4.92 -15.21 -22.67
N HIS A 571 -5.25 -16.50 -22.66
CA HIS A 571 -6.23 -17.15 -23.54
C HIS A 571 -6.11 -16.70 -25.00
N PRO A 572 -4.94 -16.86 -25.64
CA PRO A 572 -4.78 -16.49 -27.03
C PRO A 572 -5.84 -17.22 -27.86
N GLN A 573 -6.67 -16.46 -28.58
CA GLN A 573 -7.76 -16.98 -29.42
C GLN A 573 -8.93 -17.66 -28.68
N ALA A 574 -8.90 -17.72 -27.34
CA ALA A 574 -9.96 -18.32 -26.52
C ALA A 574 -10.69 -17.27 -25.69
N LEU A 575 -11.10 -16.18 -26.33
CA LEU A 575 -11.75 -15.05 -25.67
C LEU A 575 -13.08 -15.40 -24.98
N GLY A 576 -13.72 -16.49 -25.43
CA GLY A 576 -14.89 -17.08 -24.79
C GLY A 576 -14.57 -17.96 -23.59
N TRP A 577 -13.34 -17.99 -23.07
CA TRP A 577 -13.02 -18.77 -21.88
C TRP A 577 -13.59 -18.12 -20.62
N PRO A 578 -14.31 -18.87 -19.76
CA PRO A 578 -15.08 -18.27 -18.65
C PRO A 578 -14.25 -17.74 -17.47
N LEU A 579 -13.16 -18.42 -17.12
CA LEU A 579 -12.31 -18.08 -15.98
C LEU A 579 -11.04 -17.40 -16.45
N ARG A 580 -10.74 -16.20 -15.93
CA ARG A 580 -9.58 -15.41 -16.37
C ARG A 580 -8.86 -14.88 -15.15
N GLY A 581 -7.54 -14.93 -15.11
CA GLY A 581 -6.85 -14.30 -13.98
C GLY A 581 -5.39 -14.68 -13.86
N ILE A 582 -4.81 -14.30 -12.73
CA ILE A 582 -3.45 -14.62 -12.32
C ILE A 582 -3.52 -15.18 -10.90
N PRO A 583 -2.95 -16.37 -10.65
CA PRO A 583 -2.98 -16.97 -9.34
C PRO A 583 -2.02 -16.29 -8.35
N GLU A 584 -2.26 -16.51 -7.06
CA GLU A 584 -1.30 -16.15 -6.02
C GLU A 584 -0.22 -17.21 -5.85
N GLN A 585 -0.56 -18.48 -6.07
CA GLN A 585 0.37 -19.61 -6.01
C GLN A 585 0.20 -20.53 -7.22
N ILE A 586 1.32 -20.99 -7.78
CA ILE A 586 1.39 -21.96 -8.87
C ILE A 586 2.14 -23.18 -8.37
N LEU A 587 1.52 -24.35 -8.43
CA LEU A 587 2.15 -25.63 -8.13
C LEU A 587 2.40 -26.43 -9.41
N ILE A 588 3.65 -26.80 -9.64
CA ILE A 588 4.09 -27.60 -10.78
C ILE A 588 4.54 -28.98 -10.26
N PRO A 589 4.10 -30.09 -10.88
CA PRO A 589 4.65 -31.41 -10.57
C PRO A 589 6.15 -31.44 -10.83
N THR A 590 6.94 -32.01 -9.92
CA THR A 590 8.41 -32.04 -10.06
C THR A 590 8.85 -32.67 -11.38
N SER A 591 8.10 -33.66 -11.88
CA SER A 591 8.33 -34.28 -13.19
C SER A 591 8.25 -33.34 -14.38
N CYS A 592 7.51 -32.23 -14.25
CA CYS A 592 7.33 -31.21 -15.30
C CYS A 592 8.17 -29.94 -15.03
N ALA A 593 8.88 -29.86 -13.90
CA ALA A 593 9.64 -28.68 -13.49
C ALA A 593 11.04 -28.60 -14.13
N LYS A 594 11.42 -29.56 -14.98
CA LYS A 594 12.70 -29.51 -15.70
C LYS A 594 12.75 -28.22 -16.55
N ASN A 595 13.85 -27.48 -16.50
CA ASN A 595 14.02 -26.21 -17.21
C ASN A 595 13.02 -25.11 -16.79
N SER A 596 12.45 -25.10 -15.58
CA SER A 596 11.42 -24.12 -15.19
C SER A 596 11.94 -22.74 -14.72
N ALA A 597 13.20 -22.38 -15.00
CA ALA A 597 13.79 -21.14 -14.50
C ALA A 597 13.06 -19.89 -15.02
N HIS A 598 12.70 -19.88 -16.31
CA HIS A 598 11.91 -18.80 -16.92
C HIS A 598 10.53 -18.64 -16.28
N ILE A 599 9.90 -19.74 -15.85
CA ILE A 599 8.61 -19.69 -15.14
C ILE A 599 8.74 -18.96 -13.80
N LYS A 600 9.87 -19.11 -13.09
CA LYS A 600 10.13 -18.38 -11.85
C LYS A 600 10.27 -16.88 -12.10
N HIS A 601 10.88 -16.49 -13.21
CA HIS A 601 10.93 -15.09 -13.64
C HIS A 601 9.52 -14.57 -13.98
N ALA A 602 8.75 -15.31 -14.78
CA ALA A 602 7.35 -14.96 -15.08
C ALA A 602 6.51 -14.80 -13.80
N ALA A 603 6.57 -15.75 -12.88
CA ALA A 603 5.84 -15.72 -11.60
C ALA A 603 6.18 -14.47 -10.78
N THR A 604 7.42 -14.00 -10.82
CA THR A 604 7.83 -12.75 -10.17
C THR A 604 7.12 -11.53 -10.74
N TYR A 605 6.95 -11.44 -12.06
CA TYR A 605 6.19 -10.34 -12.70
C TYR A 605 4.67 -10.52 -12.55
N LEU A 606 4.19 -11.76 -12.42
CA LEU A 606 2.79 -12.05 -12.13
C LEU A 606 2.43 -11.85 -10.65
N ILE A 607 3.42 -11.59 -9.79
CA ILE A 607 3.25 -11.48 -8.33
C ILE A 607 2.64 -12.79 -7.78
N ALA A 608 3.14 -13.92 -8.30
CA ALA A 608 2.74 -15.27 -7.97
C ALA A 608 3.90 -16.02 -7.32
N GLN A 609 3.59 -16.89 -6.36
CA GLN A 609 4.54 -17.80 -5.74
C GLN A 609 4.61 -19.09 -6.56
N LEU A 610 5.81 -19.49 -6.94
CA LEU A 610 6.04 -20.74 -7.66
C LEU A 610 6.53 -21.82 -6.69
N GLY A 611 5.88 -22.97 -6.69
CA GLY A 611 6.30 -24.16 -5.95
C GLY A 611 6.28 -25.42 -6.82
N THR A 612 7.09 -26.40 -6.44
CA THR A 612 7.01 -27.76 -6.99
C THR A 612 6.31 -28.71 -6.02
N THR A 613 5.73 -29.80 -6.52
CA THR A 613 5.05 -30.79 -5.67
C THR A 613 5.18 -32.20 -6.22
N ASP A 614 5.45 -33.16 -5.34
CA ASP A 614 5.32 -34.60 -5.61
C ASP A 614 3.99 -35.17 -5.09
N GLU A 615 3.23 -34.35 -4.37
CA GLU A 615 1.97 -34.72 -3.72
C GLU A 615 0.75 -34.47 -4.60
N LEU A 616 0.91 -34.43 -5.92
CA LEU A 616 -0.19 -34.23 -6.86
C LEU A 616 -1.39 -35.17 -6.58
N PRO A 617 -1.21 -36.48 -6.28
CA PRO A 617 -2.32 -37.35 -5.93
C PRO A 617 -3.08 -36.90 -4.67
N ASN A 618 -2.38 -36.41 -3.64
CA ASN A 618 -3.00 -35.92 -2.41
C ASN A 618 -3.80 -34.64 -2.66
N ILE A 619 -3.27 -33.74 -3.50
CA ILE A 619 -3.98 -32.52 -3.89
C ILE A 619 -5.24 -32.88 -4.67
N LEU A 620 -5.15 -33.77 -5.67
CA LEU A 620 -6.30 -34.23 -6.45
C LEU A 620 -7.38 -34.92 -5.60
N ASN A 621 -6.99 -35.61 -4.52
CA ASN A 621 -7.95 -36.18 -3.57
C ASN A 621 -8.74 -35.11 -2.79
N ARG A 622 -8.20 -33.90 -2.65
CA ARG A 622 -8.89 -32.75 -2.02
C ARG A 622 -9.79 -31.98 -3.00
N ILE A 623 -9.66 -32.22 -4.30
CA ILE A 623 -10.48 -31.62 -5.37
C ILE A 623 -11.23 -32.70 -6.18
N PRO A 624 -12.23 -33.37 -5.57
CA PRO A 624 -12.86 -34.55 -6.14
C PRO A 624 -13.56 -34.31 -7.49
N GLU A 625 -14.13 -33.13 -7.73
CA GLU A 625 -14.77 -32.82 -9.02
C GLU A 625 -13.74 -32.79 -10.15
N ALA A 626 -12.61 -32.12 -9.94
CA ALA A 626 -11.51 -32.08 -10.90
C ALA A 626 -10.95 -33.49 -11.14
N LYS A 627 -10.76 -34.29 -10.08
CA LYS A 627 -10.28 -35.67 -10.20
C LYS A 627 -11.22 -36.54 -11.04
N GLN A 628 -12.53 -36.46 -10.80
CA GLN A 628 -13.54 -37.18 -11.60
C GLN A 628 -13.57 -36.71 -13.05
N PHE A 629 -13.44 -35.40 -13.28
CA PHE A 629 -13.33 -34.84 -14.63
C PHE A 629 -12.10 -35.37 -15.38
N ILE A 630 -10.92 -35.36 -14.76
CA ILE A 630 -9.67 -35.89 -15.34
C ILE A 630 -9.84 -37.36 -15.72
N ALA A 631 -10.44 -38.18 -14.85
CA ALA A 631 -10.68 -39.59 -15.11
C ALA A 631 -11.58 -39.81 -16.35
N ARG A 632 -12.68 -39.05 -16.46
CA ARG A 632 -13.57 -39.10 -17.64
C ARG A 632 -12.85 -38.68 -18.92
N LEU A 633 -12.01 -37.64 -18.85
CA LEU A 633 -11.21 -37.20 -19.99
C LEU A 633 -10.23 -38.29 -20.43
N GLN A 634 -9.53 -38.94 -19.49
CA GLN A 634 -8.65 -40.07 -19.81
C GLN A 634 -9.41 -41.22 -20.44
N GLU A 635 -10.58 -41.59 -19.91
CA GLU A 635 -11.43 -42.65 -20.45
C GLU A 635 -11.91 -42.34 -21.88
N GLN A 636 -12.33 -41.10 -22.14
CA GLN A 636 -12.77 -40.65 -23.47
C GLN A 636 -11.68 -40.81 -24.54
N TYR A 637 -10.42 -40.60 -24.18
CA TYR A 637 -9.26 -40.68 -25.08
C TYR A 637 -8.43 -41.97 -24.91
N GLN A 638 -8.94 -42.98 -24.20
CA GLN A 638 -8.33 -44.31 -24.16
C GLN A 638 -8.68 -45.12 -25.41
N SER A 639 -7.76 -45.98 -25.84
CA SER A 639 -8.02 -46.93 -26.92
C SER A 639 -9.07 -47.96 -26.46
N ARG A 640 -10.27 -47.90 -27.06
CA ARG A 640 -11.34 -48.85 -26.76
C ARG A 640 -10.93 -50.27 -27.17
N LYS A 641 -11.10 -51.23 -26.25
CA LYS A 641 -11.04 -52.66 -26.59
C LYS A 641 -12.26 -53.01 -27.44
N LEU A 642 -12.05 -53.47 -28.67
CA LEU A 642 -13.12 -53.97 -29.54
C LEU A 642 -13.48 -55.43 -29.20
N THR A 643 -12.49 -56.24 -28.83
CA THR A 643 -12.63 -57.64 -28.35
C THR A 643 -11.49 -57.97 -27.36
N SER A 644 -11.48 -59.17 -26.74
CA SER A 644 -10.43 -59.60 -25.79
C SER A 644 -9.00 -59.49 -26.33
N HIS A 645 -8.82 -59.47 -27.66
CA HIS A 645 -7.51 -59.42 -28.33
C HIS A 645 -7.34 -58.30 -29.37
N ARG A 646 -8.33 -57.43 -29.62
CA ARG A 646 -8.22 -56.32 -30.59
C ARG A 646 -8.60 -54.98 -29.96
N TYR A 647 -7.73 -53.98 -30.12
CA TYR A 647 -8.02 -52.59 -29.81
C TYR A 647 -8.45 -51.86 -31.07
N ALA A 648 -9.38 -50.90 -30.93
CA ALA A 648 -9.66 -49.96 -32.00
C ALA A 648 -8.37 -49.20 -32.36
N PRO A 649 -8.12 -48.90 -33.64
CA PRO A 649 -7.00 -48.04 -34.01
C PRO A 649 -7.13 -46.71 -33.26
N ASN A 650 -6.01 -46.22 -32.73
CA ASN A 650 -5.97 -44.91 -32.08
C ASN A 650 -6.48 -43.86 -33.06
N ARG A 651 -7.35 -42.97 -32.57
CA ARG A 651 -7.82 -41.83 -33.34
C ARG A 651 -6.61 -41.02 -33.78
N GLN A 652 -6.53 -40.72 -35.08
CA GLN A 652 -5.49 -39.87 -35.65
C GLN A 652 -6.03 -38.43 -35.71
N MET A 653 -5.30 -37.49 -35.11
CA MET A 653 -5.69 -36.08 -35.07
C MET A 653 -4.45 -35.20 -35.19
N THR A 654 -4.59 -34.05 -35.85
CA THR A 654 -3.59 -32.99 -35.73
C THR A 654 -3.66 -32.36 -34.34
N ILE A 655 -2.59 -31.67 -33.92
CA ILE A 655 -2.60 -30.93 -32.64
C ILE A 655 -3.77 -29.94 -32.61
N GLN A 656 -3.96 -29.14 -33.67
CA GLN A 656 -5.06 -28.17 -33.75
C GLN A 656 -6.43 -28.82 -33.60
N GLN A 657 -6.69 -29.94 -34.30
CA GLN A 657 -7.96 -30.65 -34.19
C GLN A 657 -8.23 -31.15 -32.77
N LEU A 658 -7.18 -31.65 -32.09
CA LEU A 658 -7.31 -32.11 -30.71
C LEU A 658 -7.49 -30.94 -29.73
N GLU A 659 -6.80 -29.81 -29.94
CA GLU A 659 -7.01 -28.58 -29.14
C GLU A 659 -8.43 -28.05 -29.29
N ASP A 660 -8.97 -27.97 -30.52
CA ASP A 660 -10.34 -27.50 -30.77
C ASP A 660 -11.37 -28.42 -30.10
N GLU A 661 -11.20 -29.74 -30.22
CA GLU A 661 -12.08 -30.72 -29.58
C GLU A 661 -12.02 -30.68 -28.06
N LEU A 662 -10.82 -30.61 -27.48
CA LEU A 662 -10.62 -30.50 -26.04
C LEU A 662 -11.23 -29.20 -25.51
N ARG A 663 -11.02 -28.08 -26.21
CA ARG A 663 -11.58 -26.78 -25.81
C ARG A 663 -13.10 -26.81 -25.81
N ALA A 664 -13.72 -27.37 -26.86
CA ALA A 664 -15.17 -27.55 -26.91
C ALA A 664 -15.68 -28.44 -25.76
N THR A 665 -15.03 -29.58 -25.53
CA THR A 665 -15.37 -30.51 -24.44
C THR A 665 -15.25 -29.85 -23.07
N LEU A 666 -14.16 -29.11 -22.83
CA LEU A 666 -13.93 -28.41 -21.56
C LEU A 666 -14.98 -27.33 -21.29
N ILE A 667 -15.37 -26.56 -22.31
CA ILE A 667 -16.42 -25.55 -22.19
C ILE A 667 -17.77 -26.21 -21.89
N GLU A 668 -18.16 -27.20 -22.66
CA GLU A 668 -19.46 -27.88 -22.51
C GLU A 668 -19.59 -28.58 -21.15
N THR A 669 -18.53 -29.24 -20.68
CA THR A 669 -18.59 -30.08 -19.47
C THR A 669 -18.30 -29.31 -18.18
N CYS A 670 -17.35 -28.38 -18.18
CA CYS A 670 -16.93 -27.67 -16.96
C CYS A 670 -17.69 -26.37 -16.74
N PHE A 671 -18.25 -25.78 -17.81
CA PHE A 671 -18.89 -24.47 -17.78
C PHE A 671 -20.28 -24.46 -18.42
N PRO A 672 -21.17 -25.43 -18.11
CA PRO A 672 -22.53 -25.39 -18.61
C PRO A 672 -23.23 -24.13 -18.09
N ASP A 673 -23.90 -23.42 -18.99
CA ASP A 673 -24.66 -22.19 -18.71
C ASP A 673 -23.84 -21.05 -18.07
N HIS A 674 -22.50 -21.08 -18.17
CA HIS A 674 -21.64 -20.08 -17.56
C HIS A 674 -21.67 -18.78 -18.37
N ARG A 675 -22.07 -17.68 -17.71
CA ARG A 675 -22.10 -16.36 -18.31
C ARG A 675 -20.73 -15.71 -18.19
N ILE A 676 -20.29 -15.10 -19.28
CA ILE A 676 -18.94 -14.53 -19.38
C ILE A 676 -19.07 -13.06 -19.72
N GLU A 677 -18.39 -12.21 -18.96
CA GLU A 677 -18.28 -10.82 -19.34
C GLU A 677 -17.41 -10.69 -20.61
N PRO A 678 -17.85 -9.87 -21.58
CA PRO A 678 -17.11 -9.70 -22.83
C PRO A 678 -15.71 -9.16 -22.54
N VAL A 679 -14.70 -9.72 -23.22
CA VAL A 679 -13.34 -9.17 -23.21
C VAL A 679 -13.39 -7.73 -23.69
N ILE A 680 -12.60 -6.86 -23.03
CA ILE A 680 -12.47 -5.44 -23.38
C ILE A 680 -12.14 -5.30 -24.86
N ALA A 681 -12.82 -4.41 -25.57
CA ALA A 681 -12.73 -4.30 -27.03
C ALA A 681 -11.30 -4.19 -27.56
N SER A 682 -10.43 -3.41 -26.90
CA SER A 682 -9.03 -3.29 -27.28
C SER A 682 -8.27 -4.60 -27.18
N LEU A 683 -8.53 -5.43 -26.16
CA LEU A 683 -7.87 -6.73 -25.99
C LEU A 683 -8.42 -7.77 -26.95
N ARG A 684 -9.73 -7.70 -27.24
CA ARG A 684 -10.38 -8.56 -28.24
C ARG A 684 -9.82 -8.35 -29.63
N ALA A 685 -9.56 -7.09 -30.01
CA ALA A 685 -8.94 -6.75 -31.28
C ALA A 685 -7.56 -7.40 -31.44
N GLU A 686 -6.83 -7.54 -30.32
CA GLU A 686 -5.50 -8.13 -30.24
C GLU A 686 -5.54 -9.65 -30.00
N GLY A 687 -6.72 -10.26 -29.86
CA GLY A 687 -6.85 -11.71 -29.65
C GLY A 687 -6.49 -12.22 -28.25
N PHE A 688 -6.40 -11.35 -27.23
CA PHE A 688 -6.07 -11.72 -25.85
C PHE A 688 -7.19 -11.41 -24.85
N ALA A 689 -7.30 -12.20 -23.79
CA ALA A 689 -8.28 -12.00 -22.72
C ALA A 689 -7.76 -11.15 -21.54
N LEU A 690 -6.44 -11.00 -21.41
CA LEU A 690 -5.82 -10.10 -20.43
C LEU A 690 -4.81 -9.17 -21.11
N PRO A 691 -4.63 -7.93 -20.60
CA PRO A 691 -3.56 -7.05 -21.05
C PRO A 691 -2.19 -7.60 -20.61
N GLY A 692 -1.10 -6.93 -20.96
CA GLY A 692 0.23 -7.34 -20.55
C GLY A 692 0.76 -8.61 -21.25
N TYR A 693 0.09 -9.06 -22.31
CA TYR A 693 0.62 -10.06 -23.25
C TYR A 693 1.92 -9.61 -23.93
N ASP A 694 2.24 -8.30 -23.80
CA ASP A 694 3.44 -7.61 -24.26
C ASP A 694 4.48 -7.34 -23.16
N THR A 695 4.27 -7.87 -21.95
CA THR A 695 5.15 -7.63 -20.79
C THR A 695 6.06 -8.82 -20.50
N PRO A 696 7.09 -8.66 -19.64
CA PRO A 696 7.98 -9.76 -19.27
C PRO A 696 7.23 -10.95 -18.66
N ALA A 697 6.12 -10.71 -17.97
CA ALA A 697 5.28 -11.79 -17.44
C ALA A 697 4.83 -12.77 -18.54
N ALA A 698 4.50 -12.26 -19.73
CA ALA A 698 4.08 -13.05 -20.87
C ALA A 698 5.27 -13.69 -21.58
N GLY A 699 6.30 -12.91 -21.90
CA GLY A 699 7.42 -13.44 -22.69
C GLY A 699 8.30 -14.43 -21.95
N TRP A 700 8.42 -14.34 -20.62
CA TRP A 700 9.08 -15.38 -19.81
C TRP A 700 8.31 -16.70 -19.73
N LEU A 701 7.03 -16.74 -20.10
CA LEU A 701 6.29 -18.00 -20.21
C LEU A 701 6.49 -18.67 -21.57
N LEU A 702 7.04 -17.96 -22.55
CA LEU A 702 7.28 -18.48 -23.89
C LEU A 702 8.65 -19.19 -23.98
N PRO A 703 8.75 -20.26 -24.80
CA PRO A 703 9.99 -20.97 -25.02
C PRO A 703 10.99 -20.10 -25.77
N VAL A 704 12.28 -20.42 -25.60
CA VAL A 704 13.34 -19.92 -26.50
C VAL A 704 13.27 -20.74 -27.79
N GLU A 705 13.03 -20.07 -28.90
CA GLU A 705 12.97 -20.69 -30.23
C GLU A 705 14.30 -20.53 -30.99
N VAL A 706 15.06 -19.46 -30.70
CA VAL A 706 16.40 -19.25 -31.24
C VAL A 706 17.32 -18.81 -30.11
N GLU A 707 18.36 -19.60 -29.87
CA GLU A 707 19.50 -19.22 -29.04
C GLU A 707 20.51 -18.45 -29.89
N HIS A 708 21.18 -17.48 -29.27
CA HIS A 708 22.23 -16.67 -29.87
C HIS A 708 21.87 -15.95 -31.19
N ALA A 709 20.68 -15.36 -31.24
CA ALA A 709 20.28 -14.47 -32.32
C ALA A 709 21.03 -13.14 -32.20
N VAL A 710 21.68 -12.72 -33.29
CA VAL A 710 22.38 -11.44 -33.33
C VAL A 710 21.41 -10.35 -33.79
N THR A 711 21.34 -9.28 -33.02
CA THR A 711 20.61 -8.06 -33.40
C THR A 711 21.26 -7.39 -34.61
N ILE A 712 20.45 -6.98 -35.59
CA ILE A 712 20.87 -6.35 -36.84
C ILE A 712 20.16 -5.01 -36.95
N ARG A 713 20.91 -3.92 -37.17
CA ARG A 713 20.38 -2.54 -37.17
C ARG A 713 19.63 -2.22 -35.87
N ASP A 714 18.31 -2.02 -35.95
CA ASP A 714 17.40 -1.68 -34.86
C ASP A 714 16.46 -2.84 -34.50
N GLY A 715 16.86 -4.09 -34.79
CA GLY A 715 15.97 -5.25 -34.65
C GLY A 715 16.65 -6.61 -34.77
N VAL A 716 15.86 -7.64 -35.04
CA VAL A 716 16.30 -9.03 -35.24
C VAL A 716 15.56 -9.62 -36.44
N GLU A 717 16.27 -10.40 -37.26
CA GLU A 717 15.64 -11.19 -38.32
C GLU A 717 15.29 -12.59 -37.81
N PHE A 718 14.04 -12.99 -37.99
CA PHE A 718 13.53 -14.30 -37.59
C PHE A 718 12.47 -14.76 -38.57
N ASP A 719 12.57 -16.00 -39.06
CA ASP A 719 11.59 -16.59 -39.98
C ASP A 719 11.30 -15.68 -41.21
N GLN A 720 12.38 -15.16 -41.83
CA GLN A 720 12.35 -14.25 -42.99
C GLN A 720 11.63 -12.91 -42.75
N ARG A 721 11.42 -12.52 -41.48
CA ARG A 721 10.81 -11.25 -41.10
C ARG A 721 11.75 -10.45 -40.21
N PHE A 722 11.70 -9.14 -40.35
CA PHE A 722 12.46 -8.21 -39.51
C PHE A 722 11.57 -7.67 -38.38
N TYR A 723 11.97 -7.91 -37.14
CA TYR A 723 11.25 -7.47 -35.94
C TYR A 723 12.00 -6.34 -35.25
N THR A 724 11.29 -5.27 -34.90
CA THR A 724 11.86 -4.06 -34.27
C THR A 724 10.89 -3.44 -33.28
N SER A 725 11.34 -2.47 -32.49
CA SER A 725 10.52 -1.70 -31.57
C SER A 725 10.80 -0.21 -31.74
N THR A 726 9.73 0.59 -31.87
CA THR A 726 9.85 2.06 -31.85
C THR A 726 9.99 2.62 -30.45
N ALA A 727 9.66 1.82 -29.42
CA ALA A 727 9.69 2.25 -28.03
C ALA A 727 11.08 2.11 -27.39
N ILE A 728 11.89 1.17 -27.88
CA ILE A 728 13.20 0.83 -27.31
C ILE A 728 14.21 0.75 -28.45
N ALA A 729 15.31 1.49 -28.32
CA ALA A 729 16.45 1.35 -29.22
C ALA A 729 17.12 0.00 -28.99
N ILE A 730 17.15 -0.83 -30.02
CA ILE A 730 17.87 -2.11 -30.03
C ILE A 730 19.23 -1.83 -30.67
N GLU A 731 20.30 -1.96 -29.88
CA GLU A 731 21.67 -1.81 -30.40
C GLU A 731 22.05 -3.02 -31.26
N PRO A 732 22.66 -2.81 -32.44
CA PRO A 732 23.09 -3.89 -33.32
C PRO A 732 24.32 -4.65 -32.78
N GLY A 733 24.45 -5.92 -33.16
CA GLY A 733 25.61 -6.75 -32.85
C GLY A 733 25.55 -7.38 -31.45
N ILE A 734 24.46 -7.20 -30.71
CA ILE A 734 24.22 -7.84 -29.43
C ILE A 734 23.65 -9.24 -29.64
N ASP A 735 24.23 -10.18 -28.90
CA ASP A 735 23.78 -11.56 -28.80
C ASP A 735 22.54 -11.68 -27.89
N THR A 736 21.49 -12.34 -28.36
CA THR A 736 20.17 -12.39 -27.70
C THR A 736 19.49 -13.74 -27.89
N HIS A 737 18.46 -14.02 -27.11
CA HIS A 737 17.53 -15.13 -27.36
C HIS A 737 16.20 -14.61 -27.91
N ILE A 738 15.59 -15.38 -28.80
CA ILE A 738 14.24 -15.11 -29.31
C ILE A 738 13.26 -16.03 -28.62
N ARG A 739 12.26 -15.45 -27.96
CA ARG A 739 11.12 -16.18 -27.41
C ARG A 739 9.85 -15.84 -28.18
N CYS A 740 9.11 -16.83 -28.62
CA CYS A 740 7.82 -16.59 -29.27
C CYS A 740 6.85 -17.77 -29.10
N LEU A 741 5.60 -17.56 -29.50
CA LEU A 741 4.64 -18.65 -29.58
C LEU A 741 5.06 -19.64 -30.68
N PRO A 742 5.00 -20.95 -30.42
CA PRO A 742 5.28 -21.96 -31.44
C PRO A 742 4.42 -21.76 -32.69
N LEU A 743 4.97 -22.09 -33.86
CA LEU A 743 4.36 -21.92 -35.20
C LEU A 743 2.90 -22.39 -35.30
N ARG A 744 2.48 -23.33 -34.45
CA ARG A 744 1.15 -23.94 -34.50
C ARG A 744 0.01 -22.97 -34.13
N ILE A 745 0.31 -21.86 -33.46
CA ILE A 745 -0.69 -20.83 -33.17
C ILE A 745 -0.64 -19.77 -34.27
N LYS A 746 -1.78 -19.53 -34.94
CA LYS A 746 -1.90 -18.58 -36.06
C LYS A 746 -1.53 -17.12 -35.75
N TYR A 747 -1.28 -16.78 -34.49
CA TYR A 747 -1.00 -15.42 -34.03
C TYR A 747 0.51 -15.23 -33.81
N ARG A 748 1.21 -14.74 -34.84
CA ARG A 748 2.62 -14.33 -34.79
C ARG A 748 2.77 -12.86 -35.17
N GLU A 749 2.21 -11.97 -34.35
CA GLU A 749 2.35 -10.52 -34.57
C GLU A 749 3.61 -9.95 -33.91
N GLY A 750 4.18 -10.64 -32.93
CA GLY A 750 5.42 -10.21 -32.27
C GLY A 750 6.26 -11.35 -31.68
N ILE A 751 7.52 -11.04 -31.41
CA ILE A 751 8.48 -11.90 -30.71
C ILE A 751 9.04 -11.15 -29.50
N PHE A 752 9.52 -11.88 -28.52
CA PHE A 752 10.28 -11.30 -27.41
C PHE A 752 11.77 -11.49 -27.65
N ILE A 753 12.53 -10.42 -27.50
CA ILE A 753 13.99 -10.44 -27.50
C ILE A 753 14.44 -10.43 -26.04
N GLU A 754 15.16 -11.49 -25.65
CA GLU A 754 15.82 -11.63 -24.36
C GLU A 754 17.30 -11.29 -24.51
N TYR A 755 17.74 -10.22 -23.90
CA TYR A 755 19.17 -9.90 -23.78
C TYR A 755 19.84 -10.87 -22.80
N MET A 756 21.16 -11.09 -22.97
CA MET A 756 21.95 -11.92 -22.04
C MET A 756 21.94 -11.39 -20.59
N THR A 757 21.57 -10.12 -20.39
CA THR A 757 21.33 -9.51 -19.07
C THR A 757 20.02 -9.95 -18.41
N GLY A 758 19.19 -10.74 -19.11
CA GLY A 758 17.84 -11.16 -18.69
C GLY A 758 16.77 -10.09 -18.92
N VAL A 759 17.05 -9.07 -19.73
CA VAL A 759 16.07 -8.04 -20.07
C VAL A 759 15.24 -8.49 -21.27
N LEU A 760 13.92 -8.34 -21.18
CA LEU A 760 12.98 -8.88 -22.15
C LEU A 760 12.07 -7.80 -22.75
N TYR A 761 12.01 -7.71 -24.08
CA TYR A 761 11.19 -6.73 -24.80
C TYR A 761 10.39 -7.37 -25.93
N LEU A 762 9.14 -6.93 -26.11
CA LEU A 762 8.34 -7.29 -27.28
C LEU A 762 8.76 -6.45 -28.49
N THR A 763 9.01 -7.11 -29.62
CA THR A 763 9.16 -6.51 -30.93
C THR A 763 8.06 -6.99 -31.86
N MET A 764 7.62 -6.10 -32.75
CA MET A 764 6.59 -6.40 -33.75
C MET A 764 7.25 -6.50 -35.13
N SER A 765 6.70 -7.31 -36.02
CA SER A 765 7.21 -7.39 -37.40
C SER A 765 6.95 -6.07 -38.14
N ARG A 766 7.96 -5.58 -38.88
CA ARG A 766 7.79 -4.47 -39.83
C ARG A 766 7.08 -4.90 -41.12
#